data_AF-A0A1V9FX44-F1
#
_entry.id   AF-A0A1V9FX44-F1
#
_cell.length_a   1.000
_cell.length_b   1.000
_cell.length_c   1.000
_cell.angle_alpha   90.00
_cell.angle_beta   90.00
_cell.angle_gamma   90.00
#
_symmetry.space_group_name_H-M   'P 1'
#
loop_
_entity.id
_entity.type
_entity.pdbx_description
1 polymer ?
#
loop_
_entity_poly.entity_id
_entity_poly.type
_entity_poly.pdbx_seq_one_letter_code
_entity_poly.pdbx_strand_id
1 'polypeptide(L)'
;MVSIHLSQLKLYKKLLEKVTNDPVAGVLNGLIISLSGDAHELLGFIRNKFPSYTGHDLQHSWRIIKRLEDVISEEAIENLTPIEIFSLIIAAAFHDVGMIADGLSQDELRKKHHIKSDDFLNEFLTHRMANISEYLNRLTPCIGFIARSHGMTWEEMTSHEFFRRTERIFEQQLRVRVLSILLRIGDLLDLDSDRSCDPLRRYAPSYFQDRTSDIHHNRHKNVAHLLLTPENIEIEVISHTKEEHTIWTEWLGYLKQDILHANTYVFKGELNKFQLPKVIDKIIRDEKATYELWPLRFEIDEKGKIWDVISQSIYTSKFDFLRELIQNSIDACLRWIYIHPDGNVSGCNPKFWQLQDYEPHVCISFSELKNELVVSDNGVGMDKYALKHFLFNVASSGYKKEAENRNIPFPSIAKFGIGFVSCLVRADKIIVKTQSRENNKEGGRDVTLKTEALDAYSEIVDCAFGTQVKLYLKKSTTYNDILNYIYKNYYSPSVKIFIYNEDYLKKLIEILNTISFKGKSYDLKYYQKPENIEKLIQNTDYKELEDMLKSRKSENLNNLNKIFNFYGYIKPITEPIKTRLMNPVFLRLDNNFEIAGSSPNLIGKSNKNQVSLLFIPVFFQDNELGIEWNSIHIFIINRKSHEKTLFRYITSADRENDSILILTRSEYEDEAEQIQEDYDDNESEAYLDFGHEDTTEYTLPFNQPPKNKRKPDVFKIDSNIERISEKLHGIVTSESDGESEKPYDFVPGFKQNEENKQKASNYVSRTDKIIGDIDNMFRNLLTGDVFQDGIKLPIKASSIAPIGATHARCCLFGNSRFDLNVTRNFINESHALLGNWMSAAGKKIQKKILSKVNSVFEMNDIKYSPRDFIMEKSYPDPDIIHEYSTILLKSILEKF
;
A
#
# COMPACT_ATOMS: atom_id res chain seq x y z
N MET A 1 -5.73 39.03 35.28
CA MET A 1 -5.65 37.64 35.79
C MET A 1 -6.43 37.57 37.08
N VAL A 2 -7.52 36.82 37.09
CA VAL A 2 -8.20 36.46 38.34
C VAL A 2 -7.47 35.24 38.88
N SER A 3 -6.65 35.43 39.91
CA SER A 3 -5.99 34.30 40.56
C SER A 3 -7.03 33.45 41.29
N ILE A 4 -7.10 32.16 40.94
CA ILE A 4 -7.90 31.19 41.67
C ILE A 4 -7.14 30.81 42.92
N HIS A 5 -7.78 30.98 44.06
CA HIS A 5 -7.26 30.53 45.34
C HIS A 5 -7.86 29.18 45.71
N LEU A 6 -7.09 28.33 46.37
CA LEU A 6 -7.54 27.03 46.88
C LEU A 6 -8.86 27.14 47.68
N SER A 7 -9.02 28.21 48.46
CA SER A 7 -10.23 28.51 49.24
C SER A 7 -11.49 28.77 48.40
N GLN A 8 -11.36 28.98 47.09
CA GLN A 8 -12.49 29.22 46.18
C GLN A 8 -13.04 27.92 45.58
N LEU A 9 -12.29 26.82 45.60
CA LEU A 9 -12.69 25.52 45.04
C LEU A 9 -13.80 24.88 45.90
N LYS A 10 -14.89 24.45 45.27
CA LYS A 10 -16.01 23.77 45.94
C LYS A 10 -15.55 22.48 46.64
N LEU A 11 -14.71 21.68 45.98
CA LEU A 11 -14.18 20.43 46.54
C LEU A 11 -13.37 20.67 47.81
N TYR A 12 -12.53 21.70 47.81
CA TYR A 12 -11.77 22.08 49.00
C TYR A 12 -12.67 22.60 50.13
N LYS A 13 -13.67 23.43 49.81
CA LYS A 13 -14.69 23.83 50.80
C LYS A 13 -15.42 22.62 51.38
N LYS A 14 -15.73 21.62 50.54
CA LYS A 14 -16.38 20.39 51.00
C LYS A 14 -15.50 19.57 51.94
N LEU A 15 -14.18 19.54 51.70
CA LEU A 15 -13.23 18.97 52.65
C LEU A 15 -13.28 19.71 53.99
N LEU A 16 -13.28 21.05 53.97
CA LEU A 16 -13.33 21.89 55.17
C LEU A 16 -14.62 21.69 55.98
N GLU A 17 -15.77 21.55 55.32
CA GLU A 17 -17.04 21.21 56.00
C GLU A 17 -16.90 19.90 56.80
N LYS A 18 -16.19 18.92 56.24
CA LYS A 18 -15.99 17.60 56.86
C LYS A 18 -14.98 17.63 58.02
N VAL A 19 -14.11 18.64 58.13
CA VAL A 19 -13.10 18.77 59.22
C VAL A 19 -13.73 18.77 60.61
N THR A 20 -14.93 19.34 60.75
CA THR A 20 -15.62 19.44 62.04
C THR A 20 -16.04 18.08 62.61
N ASN A 21 -16.31 17.10 61.74
CA ASN A 21 -16.86 15.79 62.11
C ASN A 21 -15.93 14.62 61.74
N ASP A 22 -14.81 14.88 61.05
CA ASP A 22 -13.85 13.88 60.60
C ASP A 22 -12.42 14.35 60.91
N PRO A 23 -11.76 13.75 61.94
CA PRO A 23 -10.38 14.09 62.30
C PRO A 23 -9.38 13.91 61.16
N VAL A 24 -9.64 12.98 60.23
CA VAL A 24 -8.78 12.70 59.07
C VAL A 24 -8.80 13.89 58.12
N ALA A 25 -9.97 14.49 57.89
CA ALA A 25 -10.10 15.66 57.02
C ALA A 25 -9.26 16.85 57.52
N GLY A 26 -9.11 17.02 58.85
CA GLY A 26 -8.23 18.04 59.44
C GLY A 26 -6.75 17.83 59.11
N VAL A 27 -6.26 16.58 59.21
CA VAL A 27 -4.88 16.21 58.84
C VAL A 27 -4.64 16.43 57.35
N LEU A 28 -5.57 15.96 56.51
CA LEU A 28 -5.49 16.11 55.05
C LEU A 28 -5.47 17.58 54.62
N ASN A 29 -6.27 18.44 55.27
CA ASN A 29 -6.25 19.88 55.01
C ASN A 29 -4.87 20.51 55.25
N GLY A 30 -4.23 20.21 56.39
CA GLY A 30 -2.88 20.70 56.69
C GLY A 30 -1.86 20.26 55.64
N LEU A 31 -1.97 19.01 55.17
CA LEU A 31 -1.12 18.48 54.11
C LEU A 31 -1.36 19.17 52.76
N ILE A 32 -2.61 19.44 52.36
CA ILE A 32 -2.91 20.15 51.11
C ILE A 32 -2.23 21.52 51.11
N ILE A 33 -2.33 22.28 52.20
CA ILE A 33 -1.72 23.61 52.30
C ILE A 33 -0.20 23.51 52.15
N SER A 34 0.43 22.58 52.88
CA SER A 34 1.87 22.38 52.81
C SER A 34 2.34 21.94 51.42
N LEU A 35 1.71 20.91 50.84
CA LEU A 35 2.09 20.31 49.55
C LEU A 35 1.79 21.26 48.38
N SER A 36 0.73 22.06 48.47
CA SER A 36 0.46 23.11 47.48
C SER A 36 1.55 24.19 47.47
N GLY A 37 2.13 24.50 48.64
CA GLY A 37 3.29 25.38 48.73
C GLY A 37 4.50 24.81 47.98
N ASP A 38 4.78 23.52 48.15
CA ASP A 38 5.87 22.85 47.42
C ASP A 38 5.60 22.80 45.91
N ALA A 39 4.35 22.50 45.51
CA ALA A 39 3.94 22.48 44.10
C ALA A 39 4.14 23.86 43.45
N HIS A 40 3.80 24.95 44.15
CA HIS A 40 4.00 26.31 43.66
C HIS A 40 5.47 26.58 43.31
N GLU A 41 6.39 26.17 44.19
CA GLU A 41 7.83 26.35 43.99
C GLU A 41 8.34 25.49 42.83
N LEU A 42 8.00 24.19 42.82
CA LEU A 42 8.48 23.23 41.83
C LEU A 42 7.97 23.54 40.41
N LEU A 43 6.68 23.81 40.26
CA LEU A 43 6.09 24.15 38.96
C LEU A 43 6.63 25.48 38.41
N GLY A 44 7.12 26.38 39.29
CA GLY A 44 7.80 27.60 38.88
C GLY A 44 9.04 27.36 37.99
N PHE A 45 9.74 26.23 38.19
CA PHE A 45 10.91 25.85 37.40
C PHE A 45 10.57 25.39 35.97
N ILE A 46 9.32 25.06 35.66
CA ILE A 46 8.92 24.67 34.30
C ILE A 46 9.25 25.79 33.31
N ARG A 47 9.09 27.07 33.70
CA ARG A 47 9.43 28.22 32.85
C ARG A 47 10.92 28.33 32.53
N ASN A 48 11.79 27.72 33.33
CA ASN A 48 13.24 27.70 33.05
C ASN A 48 13.58 26.68 31.96
N LYS A 49 12.92 25.52 31.95
CA LYS A 49 13.10 24.49 30.92
C LYS A 49 12.27 24.75 29.66
N PHE A 50 11.10 25.35 29.80
CA PHE A 50 10.14 25.63 28.74
C PHE A 50 9.75 27.12 28.72
N PRO A 51 10.69 28.03 28.40
CA PRO A 51 10.46 29.47 28.44
C PRO A 51 9.40 29.96 27.43
N SER A 52 9.18 29.19 26.37
CA SER A 52 8.26 29.50 25.28
C SER A 52 6.90 28.81 25.38
N TYR A 53 6.65 28.01 26.42
CA TYR A 53 5.45 27.16 26.54
C TYR A 53 4.37 27.79 27.45
N THR A 54 3.12 27.34 27.34
CA THR A 54 2.02 27.88 28.16
C THR A 54 2.30 27.71 29.65
N GLY A 55 1.68 28.52 30.51
CA GLY A 55 1.87 28.41 31.96
C GLY A 55 1.32 27.09 32.51
N HIS A 56 2.20 26.26 33.08
CA HIS A 56 1.88 25.04 33.84
C HIS A 56 2.17 25.27 35.33
N ASP A 57 1.75 26.44 35.82
CA ASP A 57 1.90 26.82 37.22
C ASP A 57 0.72 26.33 38.06
N LEU A 58 0.79 26.49 39.38
CA LEU A 58 -0.26 26.02 40.28
C LEU A 58 -1.66 26.61 39.97
N GLN A 59 -1.73 27.77 39.31
CA GLN A 59 -3.00 28.36 38.88
C GLN A 59 -3.68 27.51 37.81
N HIS A 60 -2.91 26.87 36.93
CA HIS A 60 -3.43 25.88 36.00
C HIS A 60 -4.09 24.70 36.74
N SER A 61 -3.42 24.11 37.72
CA SER A 61 -4.00 23.02 38.52
C SER A 61 -5.32 23.41 39.19
N TRP A 62 -5.46 24.64 39.68
CA TRP A 62 -6.71 25.12 40.26
C TRP A 62 -7.81 25.34 39.24
N ARG A 63 -7.48 25.77 38.02
CA ARG A 63 -8.45 25.83 36.92
C ARG A 63 -8.95 24.44 36.55
N ILE A 64 -8.10 23.43 36.43
CA ILE A 64 -8.52 22.03 36.20
C ILE A 64 -9.63 21.63 37.17
N ILE A 65 -9.38 21.79 38.47
CA ILE A 65 -10.34 21.42 39.51
C ILE A 65 -11.61 22.26 39.40
N LYS A 66 -11.47 23.56 39.13
CA LYS A 66 -12.63 24.45 38.97
C LYS A 66 -13.50 24.07 37.77
N ARG A 67 -12.90 23.72 36.63
CA ARG A 67 -13.60 23.29 35.41
C ARG A 67 -14.30 21.96 35.63
N LEU A 68 -13.66 21.06 36.36
CA LEU A 68 -14.27 19.81 36.81
C LEU A 68 -15.52 20.06 37.67
N GLU A 69 -15.43 20.96 38.66
CA GLU A 69 -16.55 21.36 39.52
C GLU A 69 -17.73 21.99 38.77
N ASP A 70 -17.50 22.53 37.57
CA ASP A 70 -18.54 23.10 36.72
C ASP A 70 -19.28 22.04 35.90
N VAL A 71 -18.67 20.85 35.68
CA VAL A 71 -19.24 19.77 34.84
C VAL A 71 -19.73 18.55 35.62
N ILE A 72 -19.36 18.38 36.89
CA ILE A 72 -19.90 17.30 37.73
C ILE A 72 -21.09 17.79 38.56
N SER A 73 -22.02 16.89 38.86
CA SER A 73 -23.19 17.20 39.69
C SER A 73 -22.79 17.50 41.14
N GLU A 74 -23.62 18.26 41.85
CA GLU A 74 -23.44 18.46 43.29
C GLU A 74 -23.51 17.12 44.05
N GLU A 75 -24.34 16.17 43.59
CA GLU A 75 -24.39 14.81 44.13
C GLU A 75 -23.03 14.09 44.00
N ALA A 76 -22.33 14.25 42.87
CA ALA A 76 -21.00 13.70 42.68
C ALA A 76 -20.00 14.25 43.70
N ILE A 77 -20.01 15.57 43.89
CA ILE A 77 -19.13 16.27 44.85
C ILE A 77 -19.38 15.77 46.28
N GLU A 78 -20.66 15.61 46.68
CA GLU A 78 -21.02 15.13 48.01
C GLU A 78 -20.54 13.70 48.28
N ASN A 79 -20.52 12.87 47.23
CA ASN A 79 -20.15 11.46 47.31
C ASN A 79 -18.63 11.19 47.27
N LEU A 80 -17.79 12.23 47.16
CA LEU A 80 -16.35 12.10 47.31
C LEU A 80 -15.94 12.09 48.79
N THR A 81 -15.11 11.12 49.15
CA THR A 81 -14.54 11.02 50.50
C THR A 81 -13.45 12.08 50.71
N PRO A 82 -13.13 12.46 51.96
CA PRO A 82 -12.00 13.35 52.24
C PRO A 82 -10.68 12.90 51.58
N ILE A 83 -10.37 11.60 51.59
CA ILE A 83 -9.17 11.05 50.96
C ILE A 83 -9.20 11.14 49.43
N GLU A 84 -10.38 11.03 48.81
CA GLU A 84 -10.55 11.20 47.36
C GLU A 84 -10.36 12.66 46.95
N ILE A 85 -10.94 13.59 47.71
CA ILE A 85 -10.76 15.04 47.49
C ILE A 85 -9.27 15.41 47.63
N PHE A 86 -8.62 14.93 48.70
CA PHE A 86 -7.18 15.11 48.89
C PHE A 86 -6.37 14.57 47.71
N SER A 87 -6.60 13.31 47.32
CA SER A 87 -5.85 12.66 46.26
C SER A 87 -6.01 13.37 44.92
N LEU A 88 -7.22 13.83 44.58
CA LEU A 88 -7.48 14.56 43.34
C LEU A 88 -6.79 15.93 43.33
N ILE A 89 -6.85 16.68 44.43
CA ILE A 89 -6.19 17.99 44.56
C ILE A 89 -4.68 17.85 44.45
N ILE A 90 -4.07 16.89 45.16
CA ILE A 90 -2.62 16.67 45.10
C ILE A 90 -2.19 16.14 43.73
N ALA A 91 -2.92 15.20 43.14
CA ALA A 91 -2.62 14.73 41.79
C ALA A 91 -2.67 15.88 40.77
N ALA A 92 -3.70 16.73 40.81
CA ALA A 92 -3.79 17.90 39.93
C ALA A 92 -2.66 18.92 40.15
N ALA A 93 -2.27 19.17 41.41
CA ALA A 93 -1.20 20.10 41.76
C ALA A 93 0.18 19.67 41.24
N PHE A 94 0.40 18.37 41.02
CA PHE A 94 1.71 17.83 40.63
C PHE A 94 1.70 17.10 39.28
N HIS A 95 0.58 17.02 38.56
CA HIS A 95 0.49 16.21 37.34
C HIS A 95 1.51 16.59 36.25
N ASP A 96 1.94 17.86 36.21
CA ASP A 96 2.94 18.38 35.27
C ASP A 96 4.39 18.39 35.79
N VAL A 97 4.63 18.02 37.05
CA VAL A 97 5.96 18.17 37.67
C VAL A 97 7.06 17.44 36.89
N GLY A 98 6.73 16.34 36.21
CA GLY A 98 7.63 15.61 35.34
C GLY A 98 8.23 16.44 34.19
N MET A 99 7.66 17.61 33.87
CA MET A 99 8.23 18.57 32.91
C MET A 99 9.58 19.14 33.37
N ILE A 100 9.93 19.06 34.67
CA ILE A 100 11.23 19.52 35.17
C ILE A 100 12.30 18.41 35.15
N ALA A 101 11.94 17.17 34.81
CA ALA A 101 12.84 16.02 34.89
C ALA A 101 14.08 16.15 33.99
N ASP A 102 15.23 15.70 34.50
CA ASP A 102 16.51 15.75 33.79
C ASP A 102 16.74 14.57 32.84
N GLY A 103 17.69 14.74 31.91
CA GLY A 103 18.18 13.66 31.04
C GLY A 103 17.33 13.37 29.79
N LEU A 104 16.32 14.18 29.50
CA LEU A 104 15.46 14.05 28.31
C LEU A 104 15.41 15.35 27.52
N SER A 105 15.23 15.25 26.20
CA SER A 105 14.95 16.41 25.36
C SER A 105 13.56 17.00 25.65
N GLN A 106 13.30 18.26 25.28
CA GLN A 106 12.00 18.91 25.49
C GLN A 106 10.84 18.12 24.85
N ASP A 107 11.04 17.55 23.66
CA ASP A 107 10.02 16.76 22.97
C ASP A 107 9.77 15.41 23.63
N GLU A 108 10.80 14.77 24.18
CA GLU A 108 10.64 13.55 24.97
C GLU A 108 9.95 13.82 26.31
N LEU A 109 10.25 14.95 26.96
CA LEU A 109 9.56 15.39 28.18
C LEU A 109 8.08 15.62 27.91
N ARG A 110 7.71 16.33 26.85
CA ARG A 110 6.29 16.50 26.47
C ARG A 110 5.56 15.16 26.33
N LYS A 111 6.22 14.13 25.80
CA LYS A 111 5.62 12.79 25.65
C LYS A 111 5.59 11.99 26.94
N LYS A 112 6.57 12.15 27.83
CA LYS A 112 6.78 11.26 28.99
C LYS A 112 6.58 11.94 30.35
N HIS A 113 6.24 13.23 30.40
CA HIS A 113 6.13 13.98 31.66
C HIS A 113 5.12 13.34 32.62
N HIS A 114 3.98 12.86 32.15
CA HIS A 114 3.01 12.16 32.98
C HIS A 114 3.61 10.93 33.70
N ILE A 115 4.52 10.18 33.06
CA ILE A 115 5.26 9.06 33.68
C ILE A 115 6.25 9.61 34.71
N LYS A 116 6.94 10.71 34.40
CA LYS A 116 7.91 11.34 35.30
C LYS A 116 7.26 12.00 36.51
N SER A 117 6.04 12.51 36.38
CA SER A 117 5.25 13.02 37.49
C SER A 117 4.87 11.92 38.46
N ASP A 118 4.52 10.73 37.97
CA ASP A 118 4.28 9.53 38.78
C ASP A 118 5.53 9.10 39.55
N ASP A 119 6.65 8.93 38.85
CA ASP A 119 7.96 8.59 39.46
C ASP A 119 8.29 9.57 40.60
N PHE A 120 8.20 10.88 40.33
CA PHE A 120 8.48 11.93 41.30
C PHE A 120 7.52 11.91 42.48
N LEU A 121 6.21 11.85 42.23
CA LEU A 121 5.19 11.88 43.29
C LEU A 121 5.35 10.69 44.25
N ASN A 122 5.71 9.53 43.72
CA ASN A 122 5.90 8.34 44.54
C ASN A 122 7.04 8.50 45.55
N GLU A 123 8.16 9.06 45.11
CA GLU A 123 9.28 9.35 45.99
C GLU A 123 8.98 10.53 46.93
N PHE A 124 8.46 11.61 46.38
CA PHE A 124 8.24 12.87 47.10
C PHE A 124 7.24 12.73 48.25
N LEU A 125 6.07 12.12 47.99
CA LEU A 125 5.05 11.96 49.03
C LEU A 125 5.49 10.99 50.12
N THR A 126 6.26 9.95 49.78
CA THR A 126 6.81 9.01 50.76
C THR A 126 7.68 9.72 51.79
N HIS A 127 8.48 10.71 51.37
CA HIS A 127 9.31 11.51 52.28
C HIS A 127 8.49 12.57 53.03
N ARG A 128 7.60 13.30 52.35
CA ARG A 128 6.87 14.44 52.94
C ARG A 128 5.76 14.03 53.90
N MET A 129 5.21 12.83 53.73
CA MET A 129 4.12 12.31 54.54
C MET A 129 4.58 11.21 55.51
N ALA A 130 5.89 11.06 55.74
CA ALA A 130 6.50 10.01 56.58
C ALA A 130 5.85 9.84 57.97
N ASN A 131 5.28 10.90 58.54
CA ASN A 131 4.57 10.90 59.82
C ASN A 131 3.22 10.13 59.80
N ILE A 132 2.79 9.64 58.63
CA ILE A 132 1.54 8.89 58.40
C ILE A 132 1.86 7.49 57.86
N SER A 133 2.88 6.85 58.43
CA SER A 133 3.62 5.73 57.84
C SER A 133 2.79 4.49 57.44
N GLU A 134 1.70 4.18 58.15
CA GLU A 134 0.92 2.96 57.92
C GLU A 134 0.19 2.94 56.55
N TYR A 135 -0.16 4.11 56.01
CA TYR A 135 -0.99 4.21 54.80
C TYR A 135 -0.22 4.68 53.55
N LEU A 136 1.03 5.13 53.69
CA LEU A 136 1.84 5.71 52.60
C LEU A 136 2.04 4.74 51.44
N ASN A 137 2.41 3.49 51.76
CA ASN A 137 2.71 2.46 50.76
C ASN A 137 1.50 2.13 49.88
N ARG A 138 0.27 2.50 50.30
CA ARG A 138 -0.97 2.29 49.54
C ARG A 138 -1.48 3.58 48.89
N LEU A 139 -1.39 4.72 49.59
CA LEU A 139 -1.92 6.00 49.11
C LEU A 139 -1.06 6.60 47.99
N THR A 140 0.26 6.63 48.20
CA THR A 140 1.19 7.34 47.33
C THR A 140 1.18 6.79 45.89
N PRO A 141 1.26 5.45 45.65
CA PRO A 141 1.11 4.89 44.31
C PRO A 141 -0.23 5.17 43.63
N CYS A 142 -1.31 5.32 44.42
CA CYS A 142 -2.62 5.69 43.85
C CYS A 142 -2.61 7.14 43.35
N ILE A 143 -2.04 8.08 44.12
CA ILE A 143 -1.95 9.49 43.72
C ILE A 143 -1.02 9.64 42.51
N GLY A 144 0.13 8.97 42.51
CA GLY A 144 1.05 8.92 41.38
C GLY A 144 0.38 8.42 40.10
N PHE A 145 -0.37 7.32 40.18
CA PHE A 145 -1.12 6.80 39.03
C PHE A 145 -2.24 7.74 38.57
N ILE A 146 -2.98 8.39 39.48
CA ILE A 146 -4.00 9.38 39.10
C ILE A 146 -3.34 10.50 38.29
N ALA A 147 -2.22 11.05 38.79
CA ALA A 147 -1.44 12.04 38.05
C ALA A 147 -0.95 11.50 36.70
N ARG A 148 -0.40 10.28 36.64
CA ARG A 148 0.05 9.65 35.39
C ARG A 148 -1.05 9.56 34.33
N SER A 149 -2.27 9.28 34.77
CA SER A 149 -3.36 8.95 33.87
C SER A 149 -3.72 10.08 32.91
N HIS A 150 -3.35 11.34 33.17
CA HIS A 150 -3.67 12.46 32.26
C HIS A 150 -3.00 12.33 30.88
N GLY A 151 -1.81 11.72 30.80
CA GLY A 151 -1.06 11.56 29.54
C GLY A 151 -1.19 10.19 28.88
N MET A 152 -1.99 9.28 29.45
CA MET A 152 -2.19 7.92 28.91
C MET A 152 -3.28 7.89 27.84
N THR A 153 -3.26 6.90 26.96
CA THR A 153 -4.44 6.54 26.14
C THR A 153 -5.50 5.83 26.99
N TRP A 154 -6.74 5.76 26.49
CA TRP A 154 -7.83 5.07 27.18
C TRP A 154 -7.51 3.58 27.39
N GLU A 155 -6.94 2.92 26.37
CA GLU A 155 -6.55 1.51 26.40
C GLU A 155 -5.44 1.25 27.42
N GLU A 156 -4.39 2.08 27.43
CA GLU A 156 -3.29 1.97 28.39
C GLU A 156 -3.81 2.15 29.83
N MET A 157 -4.66 3.17 30.04
CA MET A 157 -5.20 3.48 31.37
C MET A 157 -6.07 2.32 31.88
N THR A 158 -7.01 1.83 31.08
CA THR A 158 -7.96 0.79 31.50
C THR A 158 -7.34 -0.59 31.67
N SER A 159 -6.21 -0.85 31.00
CA SER A 159 -5.42 -2.08 31.13
C SER A 159 -4.48 -2.07 32.33
N HIS A 160 -4.20 -0.90 32.91
CA HIS A 160 -3.30 -0.77 34.04
C HIS A 160 -3.92 -1.30 35.35
N GLU A 161 -3.13 -2.01 36.16
CA GLU A 161 -3.61 -2.67 37.39
C GLU A 161 -4.24 -1.69 38.40
N PHE A 162 -3.68 -0.48 38.50
CA PHE A 162 -4.14 0.55 39.43
C PHE A 162 -5.50 1.14 39.05
N PHE A 163 -5.89 1.11 37.76
CA PHE A 163 -7.12 1.76 37.33
C PHE A 163 -8.34 1.17 38.03
N ARG A 164 -8.43 -0.16 38.10
CA ARG A 164 -9.57 -0.84 38.74
C ARG A 164 -9.48 -0.88 40.27
N ARG A 165 -8.38 -0.38 40.85
CA ARG A 165 -8.09 -0.42 42.27
C ARG A 165 -9.10 0.42 43.06
N THR A 166 -9.54 -0.11 44.18
CA THR A 166 -10.37 0.62 45.15
C THR A 166 -9.79 0.31 46.52
N GLU A 167 -9.19 1.31 47.13
CA GLU A 167 -8.52 1.17 48.43
C GLU A 167 -9.43 1.68 49.55
N ARG A 168 -9.16 1.19 50.77
CA ARG A 168 -9.75 1.73 51.99
C ARG A 168 -8.64 2.25 52.89
N ILE A 169 -8.58 3.58 53.05
CA ILE A 169 -7.51 4.32 53.73
C ILE A 169 -8.18 5.23 54.75
N PHE A 170 -7.76 5.15 56.03
CA PHE A 170 -8.49 5.76 57.15
C PHE A 170 -9.98 5.41 57.19
N GLU A 171 -10.30 4.15 56.89
CA GLU A 171 -11.69 3.66 56.72
C GLU A 171 -12.51 4.33 55.60
N GLN A 172 -11.93 5.27 54.87
CA GLN A 172 -12.54 5.96 53.73
C GLN A 172 -12.20 5.26 52.42
N GLN A 173 -13.16 5.27 51.49
CA GLN A 173 -12.99 4.71 50.16
C GLN A 173 -12.15 5.62 49.27
N LEU A 174 -11.23 5.05 48.49
CA LEU A 174 -10.45 5.71 47.44
C LEU A 174 -10.65 4.98 46.10
N ARG A 175 -11.45 5.56 45.20
CA ARG A 175 -11.74 4.99 43.87
C ARG A 175 -10.82 5.59 42.80
N VAL A 176 -9.72 4.91 42.52
CA VAL A 176 -8.70 5.37 41.57
C VAL A 176 -9.28 5.66 40.18
N ARG A 177 -10.08 4.74 39.61
CA ARG A 177 -10.76 4.94 38.31
C ARG A 177 -11.56 6.24 38.19
N VAL A 178 -12.25 6.64 39.26
CA VAL A 178 -13.10 7.84 39.24
C VAL A 178 -12.18 9.05 39.16
N LEU A 179 -11.19 9.13 40.04
CA LEU A 179 -10.27 10.27 40.11
C LEU A 179 -9.40 10.41 38.85
N SER A 180 -8.95 9.31 38.26
CA SER A 180 -8.21 9.31 36.98
C SER A 180 -9.02 9.95 35.86
N ILE A 181 -10.30 9.55 35.70
CA ILE A 181 -11.18 10.13 34.67
C ILE A 181 -11.47 11.59 34.96
N LEU A 182 -11.77 11.93 36.20
CA LEU A 182 -12.08 13.31 36.59
C LEU A 182 -10.90 14.25 36.35
N LEU A 183 -9.67 13.84 36.68
CA LEU A 183 -8.48 14.64 36.42
C LEU A 183 -8.27 14.84 34.91
N ARG A 184 -8.39 13.77 34.11
CA ARG A 184 -8.29 13.83 32.64
C ARG A 184 -9.26 14.82 32.03
N ILE A 185 -10.53 14.72 32.40
CA ILE A 185 -11.57 15.62 31.87
C ILE A 185 -11.33 17.06 32.32
N GLY A 186 -10.94 17.27 33.59
CA GLY A 186 -10.58 18.60 34.08
C GLY A 186 -9.43 19.24 33.29
N ASP A 187 -8.39 18.46 32.97
CA ASP A 187 -7.25 18.94 32.17
C ASP A 187 -7.65 19.27 30.72
N LEU A 188 -8.44 18.40 30.08
CA LEU A 188 -8.96 18.64 28.74
C LEU A 188 -9.85 19.91 28.64
N LEU A 189 -10.51 20.27 29.73
CA LEU A 189 -11.41 21.43 29.84
C LEU A 189 -10.70 22.73 30.25
N ASP A 190 -9.41 22.73 30.62
CA ASP A 190 -8.66 23.97 30.86
C ASP A 190 -8.29 24.66 29.53
N LEU A 191 -9.31 25.24 28.90
CA LEU A 191 -9.24 25.94 27.63
C LEU A 191 -9.00 27.46 27.78
N ASP A 192 -8.75 27.96 28.99
CA ASP A 192 -8.63 29.41 29.26
C ASP A 192 -7.43 30.06 28.55
N SER A 193 -7.67 31.23 27.96
CA SER A 193 -6.68 32.06 27.24
C SER A 193 -5.53 32.59 28.11
N ASP A 194 -5.76 32.65 29.43
CA ASP A 194 -4.78 33.13 30.42
C ASP A 194 -3.56 32.20 30.56
N ARG A 195 -3.57 31.02 29.92
CA ARG A 195 -2.38 30.16 29.73
C ARG A 195 -1.31 30.77 28.83
N SER A 196 -1.67 31.74 27.99
CA SER A 196 -0.78 32.35 26.99
C SER A 196 -0.26 33.74 27.42
N CYS A 197 1.06 33.96 27.36
CA CYS A 197 1.66 35.27 27.66
C CYS A 197 1.76 36.15 26.40
N ASP A 198 0.61 36.61 25.92
CA ASP A 198 0.50 37.39 24.68
C ASP A 198 1.36 38.66 24.60
N PRO A 199 1.49 39.48 25.67
CA PRO A 199 2.37 40.63 25.66
C PRO A 199 3.85 40.26 25.46
N LEU A 200 4.33 39.20 26.12
CA LEU A 200 5.71 38.74 25.99
C LEU A 200 5.99 38.22 24.59
N ARG A 201 5.03 37.53 23.97
CA ARG A 201 5.16 37.03 22.59
C ARG A 201 5.27 38.15 21.56
N ARG A 202 4.55 39.25 21.76
CA ARG A 202 4.65 40.43 20.87
C ARG A 202 5.95 41.20 21.08
N TYR A 203 6.41 41.31 22.32
CA TYR A 203 7.62 42.06 22.67
C TYR A 203 8.92 41.31 22.32
N ALA A 204 8.94 39.99 22.49
CA ALA A 204 10.12 39.14 22.31
C ALA A 204 9.81 37.87 21.48
N PRO A 205 9.42 38.00 20.21
CA PRO A 205 9.03 36.86 19.36
C PRO A 205 10.16 35.85 19.15
N SER A 206 11.42 36.27 19.23
CA SER A 206 12.59 35.39 19.13
C SER A 206 12.67 34.32 20.23
N TYR A 207 11.95 34.50 21.35
CA TYR A 207 11.83 33.48 22.41
C TYR A 207 10.84 32.37 22.05
N PHE A 208 9.97 32.57 21.05
CA PHE A 208 8.90 31.65 20.66
C PHE A 208 9.16 31.11 19.25
N GLN A 209 10.28 30.38 19.07
CA GLN A 209 10.62 29.75 17.79
C GLN A 209 10.17 28.28 17.69
N ASP A 210 9.71 27.71 18.80
CA ASP A 210 9.25 26.32 18.82
C ASP A 210 7.81 26.20 18.31
N ARG A 211 7.65 25.48 17.19
CA ARG A 211 6.36 25.29 16.52
C ARG A 211 5.32 24.62 17.43
N THR A 212 5.73 23.67 18.26
CA THR A 212 4.82 22.96 19.17
C THR A 212 4.27 23.92 20.22
N SER A 213 5.14 24.72 20.85
CA SER A 213 4.74 25.80 21.75
C SER A 213 3.80 26.81 21.09
N ASP A 214 4.06 27.22 19.85
CA ASP A 214 3.20 28.17 19.13
C ASP A 214 1.80 27.63 18.87
N ILE A 215 1.70 26.34 18.49
CA ILE A 215 0.43 25.66 18.30
C ILE A 215 -0.37 25.64 19.62
N HIS A 216 0.27 25.25 20.73
CA HIS A 216 -0.37 25.22 22.04
C HIS A 216 -0.86 26.60 22.49
N HIS A 217 -0.09 27.66 22.23
CA HIS A 217 -0.49 29.04 22.54
C HIS A 217 -1.68 29.52 21.70
N ASN A 218 -1.65 29.24 20.39
CA ASN A 218 -2.68 29.72 19.48
C ASN A 218 -4.02 29.03 19.72
N ARG A 219 -4.02 27.77 20.16
CA ARG A 219 -5.25 27.00 20.43
C ARG A 219 -6.24 27.78 21.29
N HIS A 220 -5.81 28.39 22.39
CA HIS A 220 -6.72 29.11 23.28
C HIS A 220 -7.38 30.34 22.66
N LYS A 221 -6.77 30.94 21.64
CA LYS A 221 -7.31 32.13 20.95
C LYS A 221 -8.49 31.80 20.04
N ASN A 222 -8.61 30.53 19.69
CA ASN A 222 -9.64 30.04 18.79
C ASN A 222 -10.96 29.80 19.54
N VAL A 223 -10.96 29.71 20.87
CA VAL A 223 -12.19 29.47 21.64
C VAL A 223 -13.05 30.73 21.63
N ALA A 224 -14.19 30.66 20.95
CA ALA A 224 -15.16 31.75 20.84
C ALA A 224 -16.27 31.67 21.89
N HIS A 225 -16.66 30.44 22.27
CA HIS A 225 -17.65 30.18 23.29
C HIS A 225 -17.25 28.95 24.12
N LEU A 226 -17.41 29.05 25.44
CA LEU A 226 -17.21 27.96 26.38
C LEU A 226 -18.27 28.06 27.47
N LEU A 227 -19.17 27.09 27.53
CA LEU A 227 -20.15 26.94 28.61
C LEU A 227 -19.99 25.57 29.25
N LEU A 228 -19.71 25.55 30.55
CA LEU A 228 -19.57 24.33 31.34
C LEU A 228 -20.69 24.25 32.35
N THR A 229 -21.49 23.20 32.26
CA THR A 229 -22.57 22.89 33.19
C THR A 229 -22.62 21.38 33.44
N PRO A 230 -23.30 20.92 34.51
CA PRO A 230 -23.52 19.49 34.73
C PRO A 230 -24.40 18.80 33.68
N GLU A 231 -25.07 19.57 32.80
CA GLU A 231 -25.95 19.05 31.76
C GLU A 231 -25.24 19.00 30.40
N ASN A 232 -24.56 20.08 30.04
CA ASN A 232 -23.89 20.26 28.75
C ASN A 232 -22.51 20.91 28.90
N ILE A 233 -21.57 20.45 28.07
CA ILE A 233 -20.32 21.13 27.73
C ILE A 233 -20.49 21.72 26.33
N GLU A 234 -20.58 23.03 26.22
CA GLU A 234 -20.66 23.73 24.93
C GLU A 234 -19.31 24.35 24.59
N ILE A 235 -18.77 24.02 23.41
CA ILE A 235 -17.47 24.53 22.93
C ILE A 235 -17.63 25.00 21.48
N GLU A 236 -17.53 26.31 21.24
CA GLU A 236 -17.40 26.84 19.88
C GLU A 236 -16.00 27.40 19.64
N VAL A 237 -15.40 27.02 18.52
CA VAL A 237 -14.05 27.44 18.15
C VAL A 237 -14.04 28.03 16.74
N ILE A 238 -13.32 29.13 16.55
CA ILE A 238 -13.07 29.75 15.25
C ILE A 238 -11.73 29.21 14.73
N SER A 239 -11.73 28.73 13.49
CA SER A 239 -10.53 28.25 12.81
C SER A 239 -10.21 29.14 11.62
N HIS A 240 -8.99 29.66 11.62
CA HIS A 240 -8.46 30.50 10.53
C HIS A 240 -7.65 29.68 9.52
N THR A 241 -7.01 28.59 9.98
CA THR A 241 -6.15 27.72 9.18
C THR A 241 -6.60 26.25 9.23
N LYS A 242 -6.21 25.46 8.23
CA LYS A 242 -6.49 24.01 8.17
C LYS A 242 -5.87 23.26 9.34
N GLU A 243 -4.65 23.63 9.73
CA GLU A 243 -3.95 23.07 10.86
C GLU A 243 -4.76 23.26 12.15
N GLU A 244 -5.23 24.48 12.42
CA GLU A 244 -6.09 24.77 13.58
C GLU A 244 -7.38 23.94 13.57
N HIS A 245 -8.05 23.85 12.42
CA HIS A 245 -9.27 23.04 12.30
C HIS A 245 -9.01 21.58 12.66
N THR A 246 -7.90 21.03 12.13
CA THR A 246 -7.52 19.63 12.35
C THR A 246 -7.22 19.36 13.82
N ILE A 247 -6.46 20.24 14.47
CA ILE A 247 -6.11 20.14 15.89
C ILE A 247 -7.37 20.16 16.76
N TRP A 248 -8.30 21.07 16.46
CA TRP A 248 -9.56 21.16 17.22
C TRP A 248 -10.47 19.95 17.00
N THR A 249 -10.51 19.43 15.78
CA THR A 249 -11.26 18.21 15.47
C THR A 249 -10.74 17.03 16.29
N GLU A 250 -9.42 16.85 16.35
CA GLU A 250 -8.78 15.80 17.15
C GLU A 250 -9.03 16.01 18.65
N TRP A 251 -8.83 17.22 19.15
CA TRP A 251 -9.02 17.55 20.58
C TRP A 251 -10.45 17.31 21.06
N LEU A 252 -11.44 17.81 20.31
CA LEU A 252 -12.86 17.57 20.61
C LEU A 252 -13.22 16.08 20.47
N GLY A 253 -12.57 15.37 19.54
CA GLY A 253 -12.65 13.92 19.43
C GLY A 253 -12.23 13.21 20.71
N TYR A 254 -11.05 13.53 21.26
CA TYR A 254 -10.55 12.97 22.52
C TYR A 254 -11.51 13.23 23.68
N LEU A 255 -11.99 14.47 23.85
CA LEU A 255 -12.92 14.82 24.91
C LEU A 255 -14.22 14.01 24.83
N LYS A 256 -14.82 13.93 23.63
CA LYS A 256 -16.05 13.15 23.41
C LYS A 256 -15.84 11.67 23.68
N GLN A 257 -14.72 11.12 23.23
CA GLN A 257 -14.40 9.71 23.39
C GLN A 257 -14.22 9.35 24.88
N ASP A 258 -13.45 10.15 25.63
CA ASP A 258 -13.23 9.93 27.07
C ASP A 258 -14.56 10.02 27.85
N ILE A 259 -15.41 11.01 27.55
CA ILE A 259 -16.74 11.14 28.18
C ILE A 259 -17.63 9.96 27.83
N LEU A 260 -17.70 9.58 26.55
CA LEU A 260 -18.51 8.45 26.07
C LEU A 260 -18.08 7.16 26.76
N HIS A 261 -16.77 6.88 26.78
CA HIS A 261 -16.23 5.68 27.39
C HIS A 261 -16.42 5.69 28.92
N ALA A 262 -16.21 6.82 29.59
CA ALA A 262 -16.44 6.96 31.02
C ALA A 262 -17.90 6.65 31.39
N ASN A 263 -18.85 7.30 30.72
CA ASN A 263 -20.29 7.09 30.95
C ASN A 263 -20.74 5.67 30.58
N THR A 264 -20.15 5.07 29.53
CA THR A 264 -20.55 3.75 29.03
C THR A 264 -19.92 2.60 29.82
N TYR A 265 -18.68 2.72 30.29
CA TYR A 265 -17.96 1.59 30.88
C TYR A 265 -17.70 1.74 32.38
N VAL A 266 -17.72 2.96 32.92
CA VAL A 266 -17.30 3.22 34.31
C VAL A 266 -18.43 3.79 35.16
N PHE A 267 -19.09 4.87 34.73
CA PHE A 267 -20.13 5.57 35.50
C PHE A 267 -21.51 4.93 35.34
N LYS A 268 -21.59 3.66 35.72
CA LYS A 268 -22.83 2.85 35.77
C LYS A 268 -23.12 2.36 37.19
N GLY A 269 -24.36 1.96 37.45
CA GLY A 269 -24.77 1.43 38.76
C GLY A 269 -24.55 2.46 39.88
N GLU A 270 -23.83 2.07 40.93
CA GLU A 270 -23.53 2.96 42.07
C GLU A 270 -22.67 4.19 41.72
N LEU A 271 -21.98 4.17 40.56
CA LEU A 271 -21.16 5.29 40.08
C LEU A 271 -21.91 6.23 39.13
N ASN A 272 -23.21 6.00 38.88
CA ASN A 272 -24.02 6.82 37.97
C ASN A 272 -24.06 8.31 38.35
N LYS A 273 -23.90 8.62 39.63
CA LYS A 273 -23.78 9.99 40.17
C LYS A 273 -22.61 10.80 39.59
N PHE A 274 -21.56 10.14 39.10
CA PHE A 274 -20.39 10.77 38.47
C PHE A 274 -20.54 10.91 36.95
N GLN A 275 -21.73 10.67 36.38
CA GLN A 275 -21.95 10.85 34.94
C GLN A 275 -21.54 12.24 34.47
N LEU A 276 -20.86 12.26 33.33
CA LEU A 276 -20.37 13.46 32.69
C LEU A 276 -21.37 13.99 31.65
N PRO A 277 -21.48 15.31 31.48
CA PRO A 277 -22.41 15.95 30.56
C PRO A 277 -22.09 15.64 29.09
N LYS A 278 -23.08 15.87 28.22
CA LYS A 278 -22.90 15.74 26.77
C LYS A 278 -22.07 16.90 26.23
N VAL A 279 -21.20 16.62 25.27
CA VAL A 279 -20.46 17.65 24.52
C VAL A 279 -21.28 18.14 23.32
N ILE A 280 -21.44 19.45 23.21
CA ILE A 280 -22.02 20.18 22.09
C ILE A 280 -20.92 21.08 21.52
N ASP A 281 -20.34 20.69 20.40
CA ASP A 281 -19.21 21.40 19.81
C ASP A 281 -19.49 21.93 18.41
N LYS A 282 -18.80 23.01 18.07
CA LYS A 282 -18.87 23.63 16.76
C LYS A 282 -17.54 24.24 16.36
N ILE A 283 -17.01 23.83 15.21
CA ILE A 283 -15.83 24.44 14.59
C ILE A 283 -16.30 25.39 13.48
N ILE A 284 -16.21 26.69 13.72
CA ILE A 284 -16.60 27.75 12.80
C ILE A 284 -15.40 28.11 11.93
N ARG A 285 -15.55 27.99 10.61
CA ARG A 285 -14.55 28.47 9.65
C ARG A 285 -14.62 29.99 9.54
N ASP A 286 -13.49 30.68 9.69
CA ASP A 286 -13.41 32.12 9.40
C ASP A 286 -13.72 32.37 7.91
N GLU A 287 -14.46 33.43 7.61
CA GLU A 287 -14.75 33.85 6.23
C GLU A 287 -13.47 34.09 5.41
N LYS A 288 -12.39 34.56 6.05
CA LYS A 288 -11.07 34.81 5.46
C LYS A 288 -10.16 33.57 5.41
N ALA A 289 -10.62 32.41 5.89
CA ALA A 289 -9.81 31.21 5.94
C ALA A 289 -9.40 30.74 4.52
N THR A 290 -8.16 30.27 4.40
CA THR A 290 -7.53 29.84 3.14
C THR A 290 -7.94 28.43 2.68
N TYR A 291 -8.73 27.72 3.49
CA TYR A 291 -9.16 26.35 3.23
C TYR A 291 -10.69 26.26 3.07
N GLU A 292 -11.16 25.31 2.27
CA GLU A 292 -12.56 24.94 2.12
C GLU A 292 -12.82 23.58 2.78
N LEU A 293 -14.00 23.42 3.39
CA LEU A 293 -14.51 22.12 3.85
C LEU A 293 -15.44 21.56 2.79
N TRP A 294 -15.15 20.35 2.33
CA TRP A 294 -15.97 19.62 1.40
C TRP A 294 -16.57 18.42 2.12
N PRO A 295 -17.89 18.39 2.36
CA PRO A 295 -18.50 17.26 3.04
C PRO A 295 -18.35 16.00 2.20
N LEU A 296 -17.87 14.93 2.82
CA LEU A 296 -17.81 13.59 2.25
C LEU A 296 -19.23 13.04 2.14
N ARG A 297 -19.92 13.40 1.06
CA ARG A 297 -21.21 12.82 0.69
C ARG A 297 -21.01 12.03 -0.59
N PHE A 298 -21.07 10.70 -0.46
CA PHE A 298 -21.11 9.83 -1.63
C PHE A 298 -22.53 9.88 -2.19
N GLU A 299 -22.70 10.48 -3.36
CA GLU A 299 -23.97 10.42 -4.08
C GLU A 299 -24.13 9.00 -4.65
N ILE A 300 -25.22 8.34 -4.28
CA ILE A 300 -25.53 7.01 -4.80
C ILE A 300 -26.26 7.20 -6.13
N ASP A 301 -25.70 6.63 -7.21
CA ASP A 301 -26.36 6.42 -8.50
C ASP A 301 -27.81 5.92 -8.28
N GLU A 302 -28.79 6.53 -8.96
CA GLU A 302 -30.23 6.17 -8.94
C GLU A 302 -30.50 4.67 -9.16
N LYS A 303 -29.53 3.91 -9.70
CA LYS A 303 -29.59 2.46 -9.98
C LYS A 303 -28.97 1.58 -8.89
N GLY A 304 -28.50 2.12 -7.77
CA GLY A 304 -28.01 1.33 -6.62
C GLY A 304 -26.70 0.55 -6.87
N LYS A 305 -26.04 0.74 -8.03
CA LYS A 305 -24.85 -0.03 -8.44
C LYS A 305 -23.68 0.04 -7.47
N ILE A 306 -23.58 1.10 -6.69
CA ILE A 306 -22.56 1.26 -5.65
C ILE A 306 -22.71 0.21 -4.56
N TRP A 307 -23.94 -0.09 -4.13
CA TRP A 307 -24.18 -1.12 -3.13
C TRP A 307 -23.90 -2.51 -3.68
N ASP A 308 -24.25 -2.79 -4.93
CA ASP A 308 -23.91 -4.06 -5.58
C ASP A 308 -22.38 -4.24 -5.72
N VAL A 309 -21.66 -3.18 -6.12
CA VAL A 309 -20.20 -3.22 -6.28
C VAL A 309 -19.46 -3.30 -4.93
N ILE A 310 -19.88 -2.53 -3.93
CA ILE A 310 -19.26 -2.53 -2.59
C ILE A 310 -19.61 -3.82 -1.84
N SER A 311 -20.82 -4.36 -1.98
CA SER A 311 -21.25 -5.60 -1.31
C SER A 311 -20.70 -6.88 -1.95
N GLN A 312 -20.42 -6.86 -3.26
CA GLN A 312 -20.00 -8.05 -4.01
C GLN A 312 -18.49 -8.10 -4.34
N SER A 313 -17.72 -7.05 -3.99
CA SER A 313 -16.27 -7.01 -4.25
C SER A 313 -15.50 -6.20 -3.20
N ILE A 314 -15.43 -6.74 -1.98
CA ILE A 314 -14.41 -6.29 -1.04
C ILE A 314 -13.06 -6.61 -1.68
N TYR A 315 -12.33 -5.58 -2.13
CA TYR A 315 -10.97 -5.66 -2.67
C TYR A 315 -10.13 -6.70 -1.92
N THR A 316 -10.01 -7.91 -2.48
CA THR A 316 -9.37 -9.05 -1.80
C THR A 316 -7.84 -8.97 -1.89
N SER A 317 -7.30 -8.25 -2.88
CA SER A 317 -5.86 -8.18 -3.11
C SER A 317 -5.19 -7.03 -2.35
N LYS A 318 -4.03 -7.34 -1.74
CA LYS A 318 -3.19 -6.40 -0.97
C LYS A 318 -2.92 -5.08 -1.72
N PHE A 319 -2.87 -5.09 -3.06
CA PHE A 319 -2.39 -3.99 -3.91
C PHE A 319 -3.41 -3.48 -4.95
N ASP A 320 -4.70 -3.78 -4.80
CA ASP A 320 -5.71 -3.27 -5.76
C ASP A 320 -5.73 -1.74 -5.85
N PHE A 321 -5.60 -1.05 -4.73
CA PHE A 321 -5.52 0.41 -4.71
C PHE A 321 -4.36 0.98 -5.53
N LEU A 322 -3.21 0.32 -5.51
CA LEU A 322 -2.03 0.74 -6.29
C LEU A 322 -2.29 0.54 -7.79
N ARG A 323 -2.96 -0.55 -8.17
CA ARG A 323 -3.38 -0.81 -9.55
C ARG A 323 -4.27 0.30 -10.08
N GLU A 324 -5.31 0.65 -9.33
CA GLU A 324 -6.28 1.66 -9.73
C GLU A 324 -5.63 3.06 -9.85
N LEU A 325 -4.73 3.41 -8.92
CA LEU A 325 -3.99 4.67 -8.99
C LEU A 325 -3.09 4.73 -10.24
N ILE A 326 -2.33 3.67 -10.53
CA ILE A 326 -1.49 3.62 -11.74
C ILE A 326 -2.35 3.71 -13.01
N GLN A 327 -3.48 3.02 -13.06
CA GLN A 327 -4.43 3.08 -14.19
C GLN A 327 -4.96 4.49 -14.42
N ASN A 328 -5.41 5.18 -13.36
CA ASN A 328 -5.86 6.56 -13.43
C ASN A 328 -4.75 7.51 -13.91
N SER A 329 -3.53 7.32 -13.43
CA SER A 329 -2.37 8.11 -13.83
C SER A 329 -1.97 7.89 -15.29
N ILE A 330 -2.03 6.65 -15.80
CA ILE A 330 -1.83 6.36 -17.23
C ILE A 330 -2.91 7.05 -18.08
N ASP A 331 -4.18 6.93 -17.69
CA ASP A 331 -5.29 7.58 -18.39
C ASP A 331 -5.13 9.11 -18.40
N ALA A 332 -4.71 9.72 -17.29
CA ALA A 332 -4.50 11.17 -17.21
C ALA A 332 -3.38 11.66 -18.15
N CYS A 333 -2.29 10.91 -18.28
CA CYS A 333 -1.20 11.19 -19.22
C CYS A 333 -1.66 11.03 -20.68
N LEU A 334 -2.34 9.93 -21.01
CA LEU A 334 -2.85 9.68 -22.36
C LEU A 334 -3.93 10.69 -22.75
N ARG A 335 -4.80 11.10 -21.80
CA ARG A 335 -5.84 12.10 -22.05
C ARG A 335 -5.23 13.44 -22.44
N TRP A 336 -4.11 13.84 -21.81
CA TRP A 336 -3.43 15.07 -22.20
C TRP A 336 -2.98 15.03 -23.66
N ILE A 337 -2.36 13.93 -24.10
CA ILE A 337 -1.97 13.76 -25.52
C ILE A 337 -3.21 13.77 -26.43
N TYR A 338 -4.30 13.12 -26.00
CA TYR A 338 -5.53 12.99 -26.79
C TYR A 338 -6.23 14.33 -27.04
N ILE A 339 -6.34 15.18 -26.01
CA ILE A 339 -7.05 16.46 -26.12
C ILE A 339 -6.18 17.58 -26.70
N HIS A 340 -4.85 17.46 -26.62
CA HIS A 340 -3.94 18.50 -27.10
C HIS A 340 -4.07 18.67 -28.63
N PRO A 341 -4.16 19.90 -29.17
CA PRO A 341 -4.29 20.13 -30.62
C PRO A 341 -3.17 19.48 -31.44
N ASP A 342 -1.93 19.60 -30.98
CA ASP A 342 -0.74 19.02 -31.65
C ASP A 342 -0.46 17.55 -31.29
N GLY A 343 -1.35 16.90 -30.54
CA GLY A 343 -1.17 15.50 -30.16
C GLY A 343 -1.30 14.57 -31.38
N ASN A 344 -0.25 13.81 -31.67
CA ASN A 344 -0.28 12.77 -32.69
C ASN A 344 -0.96 11.51 -32.13
N VAL A 345 -2.25 11.38 -32.42
CA VAL A 345 -3.07 10.21 -32.07
C VAL A 345 -3.32 9.41 -33.34
N SER A 346 -2.44 8.43 -33.60
CA SER A 346 -2.56 7.53 -34.74
C SER A 346 -2.68 6.08 -34.28
N GLY A 347 -3.61 5.35 -34.89
CA GLY A 347 -3.88 3.94 -34.58
C GLY A 347 -4.54 3.70 -33.22
N CYS A 348 -4.85 2.44 -32.96
CA CYS A 348 -5.57 2.00 -31.75
C CYS A 348 -4.65 1.68 -30.57
N ASN A 349 -3.32 1.79 -30.73
CA ASN A 349 -2.34 1.49 -29.69
C ASN A 349 -1.79 2.80 -29.07
N PRO A 350 -2.21 3.18 -27.84
CA PRO A 350 -1.80 4.43 -27.21
C PRO A 350 -0.29 4.55 -26.93
N LYS A 351 0.44 3.44 -27.02
CA LYS A 351 1.90 3.41 -26.86
C LYS A 351 2.64 4.26 -27.91
N PHE A 352 2.03 4.45 -29.07
CA PHE A 352 2.60 5.23 -30.19
C PHE A 352 2.10 6.67 -30.22
N TRP A 353 1.24 7.06 -29.28
CA TRP A 353 0.77 8.44 -29.21
C TRP A 353 1.88 9.34 -28.70
N GLN A 354 2.05 10.48 -29.36
CA GLN A 354 3.16 11.39 -29.08
C GLN A 354 2.68 12.83 -29.05
N LEU A 355 3.34 13.63 -28.22
CA LEU A 355 3.20 15.07 -28.17
C LEU A 355 4.59 15.68 -28.06
N GLN A 356 4.89 16.67 -28.89
CA GLN A 356 6.19 17.35 -28.87
C GLN A 356 6.41 18.01 -27.49
N ASP A 357 7.64 17.92 -26.98
CA ASP A 357 8.06 18.49 -25.68
C ASP A 357 7.28 17.94 -24.45
N TYR A 358 6.65 16.78 -24.58
CA TYR A 358 5.94 16.11 -23.48
C TYR A 358 6.31 14.62 -23.39
N GLU A 359 7.03 14.24 -22.33
CA GLU A 359 7.28 12.84 -21.98
C GLU A 359 6.30 12.39 -20.87
N PRO A 360 5.26 11.61 -21.20
CA PRO A 360 4.30 11.13 -20.21
C PRO A 360 4.98 10.16 -19.23
N HIS A 361 4.75 10.35 -17.93
CA HIS A 361 5.25 9.44 -16.92
C HIS A 361 4.35 9.35 -15.69
N VAL A 362 4.38 8.19 -15.04
CA VAL A 362 3.83 7.93 -13.71
C VAL A 362 5.00 7.71 -12.76
N CYS A 363 5.03 8.40 -11.64
CA CYS A 363 6.07 8.33 -10.62
C CYS A 363 5.49 7.80 -9.30
N ILE A 364 6.09 6.75 -8.78
CA ILE A 364 5.72 6.09 -7.53
C ILE A 364 6.86 6.26 -6.53
N SER A 365 6.60 6.86 -5.37
CA SER A 365 7.58 6.93 -4.29
C SER A 365 7.06 6.25 -3.04
N PHE A 366 7.95 5.60 -2.30
CA PHE A 366 7.58 4.97 -1.03
C PHE A 366 8.58 5.28 0.07
N SER A 367 8.08 5.61 1.26
CA SER A 367 8.85 5.76 2.50
C SER A 367 8.40 4.71 3.50
N GLU A 368 9.29 3.78 3.82
CA GLU A 368 9.07 2.74 4.84
C GLU A 368 9.02 3.35 6.23
N LEU A 369 9.86 4.38 6.48
CA LEU A 369 9.93 5.07 7.77
C LEU A 369 8.62 5.79 8.12
N LYS A 370 7.91 6.32 7.12
CA LYS A 370 6.65 7.04 7.30
C LYS A 370 5.41 6.22 6.94
N ASN A 371 5.61 5.02 6.39
CA ASN A 371 4.57 4.22 5.74
C ASN A 371 3.73 5.05 4.72
N GLU A 372 4.45 5.90 3.96
CA GLU A 372 3.86 6.83 2.98
C GLU A 372 4.08 6.30 1.56
N LEU A 373 3.00 6.11 0.80
CA LEU A 373 3.02 5.85 -0.63
C LEU A 373 2.56 7.08 -1.41
N VAL A 374 3.29 7.45 -2.45
CA VAL A 374 2.90 8.53 -3.36
C VAL A 374 2.84 7.97 -4.78
N VAL A 375 1.72 8.17 -5.46
CA VAL A 375 1.58 7.94 -6.91
C VAL A 375 1.32 9.30 -7.54
N SER A 376 2.10 9.67 -8.55
CA SER A 376 1.98 10.96 -9.23
C SER A 376 2.11 10.81 -10.73
N ASP A 377 1.44 11.68 -11.48
CA ASP A 377 1.52 11.76 -12.93
C ASP A 377 1.72 13.21 -13.36
N ASN A 378 2.28 13.39 -14.56
CA ASN A 378 2.37 14.69 -15.23
C ASN A 378 1.25 14.89 -16.25
N GLY A 379 0.09 14.26 -16.03
CA GLY A 379 -1.04 14.21 -16.96
C GLY A 379 -1.86 15.50 -17.02
N VAL A 380 -3.13 15.37 -17.42
CA VAL A 380 -4.04 16.51 -17.63
C VAL A 380 -4.39 17.26 -16.33
N GLY A 381 -4.36 16.57 -15.17
CA GLY A 381 -4.75 17.12 -13.87
C GLY A 381 -6.26 17.41 -13.76
N MET A 382 -6.70 17.93 -12.62
CA MET A 382 -8.11 18.23 -12.33
C MET A 382 -8.28 19.67 -11.87
N ASP A 383 -9.39 20.31 -12.27
CA ASP A 383 -9.86 21.54 -11.67
C ASP A 383 -10.75 21.23 -10.44
N LYS A 384 -11.29 22.28 -9.79
CA LYS A 384 -12.14 22.14 -8.60
C LYS A 384 -13.32 21.18 -8.84
N TYR A 385 -13.98 21.33 -9.99
CA TYR A 385 -15.17 20.56 -10.31
C TYR A 385 -14.80 19.10 -10.60
N ALA A 386 -13.82 18.86 -11.46
CA ALA A 386 -13.34 17.52 -11.78
C ALA A 386 -12.84 16.79 -10.53
N LEU A 387 -12.14 17.46 -9.62
CA LEU A 387 -11.64 16.87 -8.37
C LEU A 387 -12.77 16.48 -7.41
N LYS A 388 -13.80 17.34 -7.25
CA LYS A 388 -14.99 16.98 -6.46
C LYS A 388 -15.72 15.77 -7.04
N HIS A 389 -15.88 15.74 -8.36
CA HIS A 389 -16.49 14.58 -9.04
C HIS A 389 -15.66 13.32 -8.86
N PHE A 390 -14.33 13.40 -9.00
CA PHE A 390 -13.43 12.27 -8.79
C PHE A 390 -13.50 11.71 -7.35
N LEU A 391 -13.62 12.59 -6.36
CA LEU A 391 -13.66 12.19 -4.94
C LEU A 391 -15.03 11.68 -4.46
N PHE A 392 -16.12 12.29 -4.93
CA PHE A 392 -17.46 12.11 -4.33
C PHE A 392 -18.49 11.43 -5.24
N ASN A 393 -18.29 11.46 -6.57
CA ASN A 393 -19.22 10.87 -7.53
C ASN A 393 -18.70 9.53 -8.03
N VAL A 394 -19.05 8.49 -7.27
CA VAL A 394 -18.83 7.11 -7.66
C VAL A 394 -19.84 6.76 -8.75
N ALA A 395 -19.39 6.22 -9.89
CA ALA A 395 -20.22 5.82 -11.05
C ALA A 395 -20.47 6.86 -12.17
N SER A 396 -19.49 7.72 -12.48
CA SER A 396 -19.30 8.14 -13.87
C SER A 396 -17.84 8.48 -14.12
N SER A 397 -17.05 7.56 -14.66
CA SER A 397 -15.78 7.96 -15.27
C SER A 397 -16.11 9.00 -16.35
N GLY A 398 -15.68 10.24 -16.12
CA GLY A 398 -16.13 11.45 -16.82
C GLY A 398 -15.82 11.50 -18.32
N TYR A 399 -15.26 10.44 -18.90
CA TYR A 399 -14.89 10.38 -20.31
C TYR A 399 -16.09 10.33 -21.26
N LYS A 400 -17.32 10.11 -20.76
CA LYS A 400 -18.51 9.92 -21.60
C LYS A 400 -19.05 11.17 -22.32
N LYS A 401 -18.62 12.39 -21.95
CA LYS A 401 -19.24 13.63 -22.47
C LYS A 401 -18.41 14.42 -23.49
N GLU A 402 -17.16 14.07 -23.79
CA GLU A 402 -16.26 14.96 -24.56
C GLU A 402 -15.47 14.28 -25.70
N ALA A 403 -15.86 13.07 -26.09
CA ALA A 403 -15.19 12.30 -27.16
C ALA A 403 -15.61 12.68 -28.59
N GLU A 404 -15.92 13.96 -28.86
CA GLU A 404 -16.48 14.38 -30.16
C GLU A 404 -15.45 14.97 -31.14
N ASN A 405 -14.24 15.33 -30.70
CA ASN A 405 -13.27 16.05 -31.57
C ASN A 405 -12.34 15.15 -32.40
N ARG A 406 -12.27 13.84 -32.13
CA ARG A 406 -11.41 12.91 -32.90
C ARG A 406 -12.21 11.67 -33.31
N ASN A 407 -11.94 11.15 -34.51
CA ASN A 407 -12.59 9.96 -35.06
C ASN A 407 -12.29 8.65 -34.30
N ILE A 408 -11.33 8.66 -33.38
CA ILE A 408 -10.92 7.50 -32.57
C ILE A 408 -11.35 7.75 -31.12
N PRO A 409 -12.12 6.84 -30.48
CA PRO A 409 -12.55 7.02 -29.10
C PRO A 409 -11.36 6.93 -28.12
N PHE A 410 -11.40 7.71 -27.04
CA PHE A 410 -10.37 7.64 -26.00
C PHE A 410 -10.42 6.28 -25.28
N PRO A 411 -9.32 5.51 -25.27
CA PRO A 411 -9.31 4.18 -24.72
C PRO A 411 -8.98 4.25 -23.22
N SER A 412 -9.94 4.71 -22.41
CA SER A 412 -9.79 4.74 -20.94
C SER A 412 -9.66 3.34 -20.35
N ILE A 413 -8.68 3.18 -19.45
CA ILE A 413 -8.43 1.99 -18.66
C ILE A 413 -9.33 2.00 -17.40
N ALA A 414 -9.50 3.15 -16.75
CA ALA A 414 -10.26 3.32 -15.51
C ALA A 414 -11.76 3.60 -15.77
N LYS A 415 -12.55 2.56 -16.01
CA LYS A 415 -13.97 2.71 -16.41
C LYS A 415 -14.98 2.96 -15.27
N PHE A 416 -14.74 2.47 -14.05
CA PHE A 416 -15.80 2.43 -13.00
C PHE A 416 -15.74 3.55 -11.96
N GLY A 417 -14.63 4.29 -11.84
CA GLY A 417 -14.51 5.39 -10.88
C GLY A 417 -14.56 4.98 -9.40
N ILE A 418 -14.59 3.69 -9.08
CA ILE A 418 -14.59 3.16 -7.71
C ILE A 418 -13.18 3.04 -7.10
N GLY A 419 -12.13 3.22 -7.91
CA GLY A 419 -10.75 2.99 -7.50
C GLY A 419 -10.32 3.82 -6.28
N PHE A 420 -10.88 5.02 -6.10
CA PHE A 420 -10.60 5.85 -4.93
C PHE A 420 -11.12 5.25 -3.62
N VAL A 421 -12.23 4.49 -3.65
CA VAL A 421 -12.78 3.81 -2.47
C VAL A 421 -11.79 2.79 -1.89
N SER A 422 -11.05 2.09 -2.77
CA SER A 422 -10.00 1.17 -2.34
C SER A 422 -8.88 1.86 -1.54
N CYS A 423 -8.61 3.15 -1.81
CA CYS A 423 -7.64 3.94 -1.05
C CYS A 423 -8.16 4.26 0.36
N LEU A 424 -9.47 4.54 0.53
CA LEU A 424 -10.09 4.80 1.83
C LEU A 424 -10.06 3.57 2.75
N VAL A 425 -10.12 2.36 2.19
CA VAL A 425 -9.98 1.12 2.97
C VAL A 425 -8.54 0.92 3.44
N ARG A 426 -7.55 1.38 2.67
CA ARG A 426 -6.14 1.03 2.86
C ARG A 426 -5.29 2.09 3.58
N ALA A 427 -5.73 3.34 3.61
CA ALA A 427 -4.99 4.46 4.20
C ALA A 427 -5.76 5.12 5.36
N ASP A 428 -5.08 5.65 6.37
CA ASP A 428 -5.70 6.48 7.42
C ASP A 428 -5.90 7.92 6.97
N LYS A 429 -5.01 8.36 6.07
CA LYS A 429 -4.98 9.72 5.51
C LYS A 429 -4.62 9.66 4.04
N ILE A 430 -5.32 10.46 3.24
CA ILE A 430 -5.11 10.62 1.81
C ILE A 430 -4.89 12.10 1.53
N ILE A 431 -3.89 12.42 0.71
CA ILE A 431 -3.65 13.77 0.22
C ILE A 431 -3.62 13.73 -1.31
N VAL A 432 -4.48 14.52 -1.96
CA VAL A 432 -4.54 14.67 -3.40
C VAL A 432 -4.09 16.07 -3.77
N LYS A 433 -2.95 16.20 -4.47
CA LYS A 433 -2.49 17.45 -5.06
C LYS A 433 -2.71 17.40 -6.57
N THR A 434 -3.34 18.40 -7.16
CA THR A 434 -3.62 18.37 -8.60
C THR A 434 -3.70 19.77 -9.19
N GLN A 435 -3.28 19.90 -10.45
CA GLN A 435 -3.44 21.14 -11.21
C GLN A 435 -3.75 20.82 -12.66
N SER A 436 -4.89 21.34 -13.12
CA SER A 436 -5.36 21.18 -14.49
C SER A 436 -4.47 21.94 -15.48
N ARG A 437 -4.15 21.28 -16.59
CA ARG A 437 -3.53 21.90 -17.78
C ARG A 437 -4.53 22.66 -18.63
N GLU A 438 -5.81 22.28 -18.60
CA GLU A 438 -6.89 22.89 -19.39
C GLU A 438 -7.37 24.21 -18.74
N ASN A 439 -7.55 24.21 -17.41
CA ASN A 439 -8.09 25.33 -16.63
C ASN A 439 -7.09 25.86 -15.58
N ASN A 440 -5.93 26.34 -16.03
CA ASN A 440 -4.86 26.82 -15.14
C ASN A 440 -5.15 28.17 -14.42
N LYS A 441 -6.36 28.73 -14.56
CA LYS A 441 -6.70 30.06 -13.98
C LYS A 441 -6.97 30.02 -12.47
N GLU A 442 -7.40 28.87 -11.93
CA GLU A 442 -7.77 28.74 -10.50
C GLU A 442 -6.61 28.30 -9.59
N GLY A 443 -5.42 28.04 -10.16
CA GLY A 443 -4.29 27.45 -9.44
C GLY A 443 -4.47 25.95 -9.16
N GLY A 444 -3.44 25.33 -8.58
CA GLY A 444 -3.49 23.95 -8.12
C GLY A 444 -4.29 23.80 -6.82
N ARG A 445 -4.67 22.57 -6.49
CA ARG A 445 -5.38 22.24 -5.24
C ARG A 445 -4.67 21.14 -4.46
N ASP A 446 -4.65 21.28 -3.13
CA ASP A 446 -4.31 20.24 -2.16
C ASP A 446 -5.59 19.87 -1.40
N VAL A 447 -6.01 18.61 -1.53
CA VAL A 447 -7.14 18.05 -0.79
C VAL A 447 -6.65 17.00 0.18
N THR A 448 -6.90 17.19 1.47
CA THR A 448 -6.58 16.22 2.52
C THR A 448 -7.86 15.57 3.04
N LEU A 449 -7.87 14.24 3.07
CA LEU A 449 -8.95 13.42 3.59
C LEU A 449 -8.40 12.54 4.73
N LYS A 450 -9.11 12.49 5.85
CA LYS A 450 -8.90 11.47 6.89
C LYS A 450 -10.06 10.49 6.80
N THR A 451 -9.79 9.19 6.84
CA THR A 451 -10.84 8.19 6.56
C THR A 451 -11.96 8.12 7.58
N GLU A 452 -11.73 8.64 8.79
CA GLU A 452 -12.72 8.73 9.87
C GLU A 452 -13.42 10.09 9.90
N ALA A 453 -12.99 11.07 9.10
CA ALA A 453 -13.57 12.40 9.07
C ALA A 453 -14.75 12.48 8.10
N LEU A 454 -15.73 13.33 8.44
CA LEU A 454 -16.90 13.62 7.60
C LEU A 454 -16.62 14.66 6.51
N ASP A 455 -15.46 15.33 6.56
CA ASP A 455 -15.10 16.41 5.65
C ASP A 455 -13.69 16.21 5.07
N ALA A 456 -13.53 16.63 3.81
CA ALA A 456 -12.25 16.81 3.15
C ALA A 456 -11.83 18.28 3.16
N TYR A 457 -10.55 18.54 3.36
CA TYR A 457 -9.98 19.88 3.44
C TYR A 457 -9.34 20.25 2.11
N SER A 458 -9.79 21.31 1.43
CA SER A 458 -9.22 21.78 0.16
C SER A 458 -8.54 23.14 0.31
N GLU A 459 -7.32 23.28 -0.22
CA GLU A 459 -6.57 24.55 -0.28
C GLU A 459 -6.11 24.81 -1.71
N ILE A 460 -5.98 26.10 -2.07
CA ILE A 460 -5.32 26.50 -3.31
C ILE A 460 -3.82 26.51 -3.06
N VAL A 461 -3.07 25.81 -3.91
CA VAL A 461 -1.61 25.68 -3.82
C VAL A 461 -0.97 25.87 -5.19
N ASP A 462 0.28 26.33 -5.18
CA ASP A 462 1.12 26.27 -6.36
C ASP A 462 1.74 24.87 -6.45
N CYS A 463 1.39 24.10 -7.49
CA CYS A 463 1.93 22.76 -7.69
C CYS A 463 2.23 22.50 -9.18
N ALA A 464 2.82 21.35 -9.47
CA ALA A 464 3.04 20.97 -10.86
C ALA A 464 1.73 20.50 -11.51
N PHE A 465 1.63 20.64 -12.83
CA PHE A 465 0.54 20.05 -13.61
C PHE A 465 0.48 18.53 -13.45
N GLY A 466 -0.75 18.00 -13.49
CA GLY A 466 -1.02 16.58 -13.28
C GLY A 466 -1.63 16.33 -11.90
N THR A 467 -1.51 15.11 -11.40
CA THR A 467 -2.06 14.71 -10.11
C THR A 467 -1.05 13.93 -9.28
N GLN A 468 -1.05 14.14 -7.96
CA GLN A 468 -0.30 13.39 -6.98
C GLN A 468 -1.27 12.92 -5.90
N VAL A 469 -1.34 11.61 -5.68
CA VAL A 469 -2.07 10.98 -4.59
C VAL A 469 -1.08 10.40 -3.60
N LYS A 470 -1.07 10.93 -2.38
CA LYS A 470 -0.29 10.43 -1.25
C LYS A 470 -1.21 9.70 -0.27
N LEU A 471 -0.77 8.52 0.15
CA LEU A 471 -1.47 7.64 1.07
C LEU A 471 -0.61 7.37 2.30
N TYR A 472 -1.19 7.52 3.48
CA TYR A 472 -0.64 7.05 4.76
C TYR A 472 -1.25 5.68 5.06
N LEU A 473 -0.51 4.60 4.81
CA LEU A 473 -1.07 3.24 4.82
C LEU A 473 -1.36 2.76 6.25
N LYS A 474 -2.49 2.03 6.43
CA LYS A 474 -2.89 1.44 7.72
C LYS A 474 -1.99 0.29 8.18
N LYS A 475 -1.57 -0.54 7.22
CA LYS A 475 -0.70 -1.70 7.46
C LYS A 475 0.70 -1.41 6.93
N SER A 476 1.74 -1.84 7.64
CA SER A 476 3.11 -1.67 7.13
C SER A 476 3.29 -2.47 5.84
N THR A 477 4.05 -1.90 4.91
CA THR A 477 4.41 -2.48 3.62
C THR A 477 5.87 -2.16 3.34
N THR A 478 6.56 -2.98 2.56
CA THR A 478 7.95 -2.72 2.16
C THR A 478 8.02 -2.17 0.74
N TYR A 479 9.10 -1.44 0.44
CA TYR A 479 9.40 -1.01 -0.92
C TYR A 479 9.49 -2.20 -1.88
N ASN A 480 10.09 -3.31 -1.43
CA ASN A 480 10.23 -4.52 -2.22
C ASN A 480 8.89 -5.18 -2.55
N ASP A 481 7.90 -5.13 -1.65
CA ASP A 481 6.57 -5.66 -1.94
C ASP A 481 5.90 -4.92 -3.10
N ILE A 482 5.99 -3.59 -3.08
CA ILE A 482 5.45 -2.70 -4.12
C ILE A 482 6.19 -2.93 -5.43
N LEU A 483 7.52 -3.01 -5.37
CA LEU A 483 8.36 -3.24 -6.52
C LEU A 483 8.06 -4.61 -7.17
N ASN A 484 7.98 -5.67 -6.38
CA ASN A 484 7.62 -7.02 -6.84
C ASN A 484 6.21 -7.06 -7.43
N TYR A 485 5.25 -6.34 -6.82
CA TYR A 485 3.91 -6.21 -7.37
C TYR A 485 3.93 -5.57 -8.76
N ILE A 486 4.67 -4.48 -8.94
CA ILE A 486 4.79 -3.80 -10.23
C ILE A 486 5.44 -4.73 -11.27
N TYR A 487 6.54 -5.40 -10.93
CA TYR A 487 7.20 -6.34 -11.85
C TYR A 487 6.34 -7.52 -12.27
N LYS A 488 5.55 -8.07 -11.33
CA LYS A 488 4.70 -9.22 -11.62
C LYS A 488 3.50 -8.87 -12.50
N ASN A 489 3.01 -7.63 -12.39
CA ASN A 489 1.73 -7.24 -12.98
C ASN A 489 1.82 -6.24 -14.13
N TYR A 490 2.98 -5.63 -14.39
CA TYR A 490 3.14 -4.65 -15.48
C TYR A 490 4.20 -5.09 -16.51
N TYR A 491 3.83 -5.03 -17.79
CA TYR A 491 4.69 -5.32 -18.93
C TYR A 491 4.41 -4.35 -20.07
N SER A 492 5.39 -3.52 -20.46
CA SER A 492 5.25 -2.59 -21.59
C SER A 492 4.01 -1.68 -21.52
N PRO A 493 3.79 -0.95 -20.41
CA PRO A 493 2.67 -0.01 -20.28
C PRO A 493 2.76 1.10 -21.33
N SER A 494 1.63 1.73 -21.66
CA SER A 494 1.58 2.84 -22.64
C SER A 494 2.32 4.11 -22.18
N VAL A 495 2.57 4.24 -20.89
CA VAL A 495 3.25 5.37 -20.26
C VAL A 495 4.38 4.85 -19.37
N LYS A 496 5.51 5.56 -19.31
CA LYS A 496 6.66 5.18 -18.46
C LYS A 496 6.24 5.20 -16.97
N ILE A 497 6.50 4.10 -16.26
CA ILE A 497 6.30 4.00 -14.81
C ILE A 497 7.67 4.07 -14.16
N PHE A 498 7.90 5.08 -13.33
CA PHE A 498 9.09 5.29 -12.53
C PHE A 498 8.77 5.00 -11.05
N ILE A 499 9.66 4.31 -10.34
CA ILE A 499 9.49 3.98 -8.92
C ILE A 499 10.79 4.26 -8.14
N TYR A 500 10.69 4.76 -6.91
CA TYR A 500 11.85 4.89 -6.03
C TYR A 500 11.52 4.85 -4.53
N ASN A 501 12.52 4.51 -3.73
CA ASN A 501 12.51 4.54 -2.28
C ASN A 501 12.97 5.93 -1.80
N GLU A 502 12.07 6.65 -1.15
CA GLU A 502 12.29 8.03 -0.71
C GLU A 502 13.32 8.10 0.43
N ASP A 503 13.36 7.10 1.31
CA ASP A 503 14.27 7.06 2.46
C ASP A 503 15.71 6.85 2.00
N TYR A 504 15.92 5.99 0.99
CA TYR A 504 17.25 5.77 0.42
C TYR A 504 17.72 6.93 -0.44
N LEU A 505 16.82 7.61 -1.17
CA LEU A 505 17.16 8.84 -1.88
C LEU A 505 17.65 9.92 -0.91
N LYS A 506 16.94 10.14 0.21
CA LYS A 506 17.37 11.08 1.27
C LYS A 506 18.77 10.74 1.78
N LYS A 507 18.96 9.47 2.15
CA LYS A 507 20.25 8.99 2.67
C LYS A 507 21.38 9.14 1.65
N LEU A 508 21.12 8.91 0.36
CA LEU A 508 22.10 9.14 -0.70
C LEU A 508 22.50 10.62 -0.78
N ILE A 509 21.53 11.53 -0.76
CA ILE A 509 21.79 12.98 -0.84
C ILE A 509 22.55 13.47 0.40
N GLU A 510 22.21 12.98 1.60
CA GLU A 510 22.97 13.25 2.82
C GLU A 510 24.42 12.78 2.71
N ILE A 511 24.66 11.58 2.18
CA ILE A 511 26.01 11.05 1.94
C ILE A 511 26.76 11.97 0.97
N LEU A 512 26.17 12.30 -0.18
CA LEU A 512 26.80 13.12 -1.22
C LEU A 512 27.19 14.52 -0.69
N ASN A 513 26.32 15.13 0.11
CA ASN A 513 26.59 16.42 0.74
C ASN A 513 27.68 16.33 1.83
N THR A 514 27.66 15.27 2.66
CA THR A 514 28.64 15.07 3.73
C THR A 514 30.06 14.90 3.20
N ILE A 515 30.20 14.25 2.04
CA ILE A 515 31.50 14.06 1.40
C ILE A 515 31.88 15.17 0.43
N SER A 516 31.00 16.16 0.22
CA SER A 516 31.12 17.19 -0.82
C SER A 516 31.44 16.57 -2.18
N PHE A 517 30.65 15.57 -2.59
CA PHE A 517 30.90 14.80 -3.81
C PHE A 517 31.01 15.74 -5.02
N LYS A 518 32.11 15.66 -5.76
CA LYS A 518 32.46 16.57 -6.88
C LYS A 518 32.40 18.07 -6.54
N GLY A 519 32.53 18.44 -5.27
CA GLY A 519 32.45 19.83 -4.81
C GLY A 519 31.08 20.48 -5.00
N LYS A 520 30.01 19.68 -5.14
CA LYS A 520 28.64 20.17 -5.36
C LYS A 520 27.79 20.01 -4.10
N SER A 521 26.77 20.85 -3.99
CA SER A 521 25.66 20.68 -3.04
C SER A 521 24.45 20.08 -3.77
N TYR A 522 23.80 19.13 -3.12
CA TYR A 522 22.68 18.36 -3.64
C TYR A 522 21.41 18.70 -2.84
N ASP A 523 20.37 19.19 -3.51
CA ASP A 523 19.08 19.52 -2.90
C ASP A 523 18.07 18.37 -3.09
N LEU A 524 17.57 17.85 -1.97
CA LEU A 524 16.54 16.82 -1.96
C LEU A 524 15.29 17.22 -2.76
N LYS A 525 14.81 18.46 -2.65
CA LYS A 525 13.59 18.90 -3.35
C LYS A 525 13.77 18.86 -4.86
N TYR A 526 14.95 19.23 -5.34
CA TYR A 526 15.29 19.16 -6.76
C TYR A 526 15.29 17.71 -7.26
N TYR A 527 15.90 16.81 -6.50
CA TYR A 527 16.06 15.39 -6.86
C TYR A 527 14.85 14.50 -6.51
N GLN A 528 13.74 15.05 -6.02
CA GLN A 528 12.47 14.30 -5.92
C GLN A 528 11.72 14.19 -7.26
N LYS A 529 12.15 14.94 -8.29
CA LYS A 529 11.57 14.85 -9.64
C LYS A 529 12.23 13.69 -10.41
N PRO A 530 11.45 12.84 -11.12
CA PRO A 530 11.98 11.67 -11.85
C PRO A 530 13.14 12.00 -12.79
N GLU A 531 12.98 13.05 -13.60
CA GLU A 531 13.99 13.56 -14.55
C GLU A 531 15.31 13.96 -13.87
N ASN A 532 15.25 14.38 -12.61
CA ASN A 532 16.43 14.77 -11.85
C ASN A 532 17.07 13.58 -11.14
N ILE A 533 16.30 12.56 -10.75
CA ILE A 533 16.84 11.32 -10.19
C ILE A 533 17.71 10.60 -11.24
N GLU A 534 17.24 10.50 -12.48
CA GLU A 534 18.05 9.91 -13.56
C GLU A 534 19.36 10.67 -13.76
N LYS A 535 19.31 12.01 -13.77
CA LYS A 535 20.51 12.86 -13.82
C LYS A 535 21.42 12.69 -12.62
N LEU A 536 20.88 12.51 -11.40
CA LEU A 536 21.67 12.28 -10.19
C LEU A 536 22.51 11.02 -10.34
N ILE A 537 21.92 9.97 -10.87
CA ILE A 537 22.53 8.65 -10.97
C ILE A 537 23.55 8.60 -12.09
N GLN A 538 23.25 9.21 -13.24
CA GLN A 538 24.22 9.35 -14.33
C GLN A 538 25.48 10.14 -13.90
N ASN A 539 25.30 11.14 -13.04
CA ASN A 539 26.39 12.00 -12.56
C ASN A 539 27.14 11.44 -11.34
N THR A 540 26.55 10.49 -10.61
CA THR A 540 27.13 9.85 -9.43
C THR A 540 27.81 8.54 -9.84
N ASP A 541 29.14 8.53 -9.90
CA ASP A 541 29.88 7.29 -10.14
C ASP A 541 29.92 6.45 -8.86
N TYR A 542 29.36 5.24 -8.90
CA TYR A 542 29.30 4.34 -7.75
C TYR A 542 30.69 4.02 -7.17
N LYS A 543 31.68 3.77 -8.04
CA LYS A 543 33.02 3.35 -7.63
C LYS A 543 33.77 4.53 -7.00
N GLU A 544 33.64 5.71 -7.58
CA GLU A 544 34.16 6.97 -7.02
C GLU A 544 33.56 7.25 -5.62
N LEU A 545 32.24 7.08 -5.48
CA LEU A 545 31.53 7.25 -4.21
C LEU A 545 32.00 6.23 -3.16
N GLU A 546 32.15 4.96 -3.56
CA GLU A 546 32.62 3.87 -2.71
C GLU A 546 34.05 4.14 -2.19
N ASP A 547 34.97 4.57 -3.06
CA ASP A 547 36.36 4.85 -2.72
C ASP A 547 36.47 6.06 -1.76
N MET A 548 35.66 7.11 -1.99
CA MET A 548 35.59 8.26 -1.08
C MET A 548 35.08 7.85 0.31
N LEU A 549 34.08 6.97 0.39
CA LEU A 549 33.55 6.48 1.67
C LEU A 549 34.54 5.59 2.41
N LYS A 550 35.29 4.74 1.69
CA LYS A 550 36.39 3.93 2.25
C LYS A 550 37.47 4.81 2.85
N SER A 551 37.92 5.85 2.14
CA SER A 551 38.96 6.76 2.63
C SER A 551 38.58 7.50 3.92
N ARG A 552 37.27 7.73 4.13
CA ARG A 552 36.72 8.44 5.29
C ARG A 552 36.24 7.52 6.43
N LYS A 553 36.43 6.19 6.31
CA LYS A 553 35.94 5.19 7.29
C LYS A 553 34.45 5.37 7.64
N SER A 554 33.61 5.66 6.65
CA SER A 554 32.18 5.88 6.87
C SER A 554 31.43 4.58 7.13
N GLU A 555 30.57 4.56 8.15
CA GLU A 555 29.66 3.43 8.45
C GLU A 555 28.66 3.15 7.32
N ASN A 556 28.40 4.12 6.44
CA ASN A 556 27.47 3.97 5.33
C ASN A 556 27.96 3.03 4.22
N LEU A 557 29.25 2.67 4.20
CA LEU A 557 29.84 1.80 3.19
C LEU A 557 29.14 0.44 3.08
N ASN A 558 28.79 -0.15 4.24
CA ASN A 558 28.16 -1.48 4.30
C ASN A 558 26.76 -1.51 3.66
N ASN A 559 26.08 -0.36 3.59
CA ASN A 559 24.72 -0.23 3.07
C ASN A 559 24.67 0.46 1.70
N LEU A 560 25.81 0.86 1.12
CA LEU A 560 25.87 1.68 -0.09
C LEU A 560 25.15 1.01 -1.27
N ASN A 561 25.35 -0.30 -1.48
CA ASN A 561 24.66 -1.06 -2.52
C ASN A 561 23.13 -0.99 -2.39
N LYS A 562 22.61 -1.08 -1.16
CA LYS A 562 21.17 -1.01 -0.90
C LYS A 562 20.63 0.41 -1.15
N ILE A 563 21.39 1.41 -0.72
CA ILE A 563 21.07 2.83 -0.90
C ILE A 563 21.12 3.23 -2.38
N PHE A 564 22.03 2.68 -3.17
CA PHE A 564 22.18 3.00 -4.59
C PHE A 564 21.14 2.32 -5.48
N ASN A 565 20.59 1.18 -5.04
CA ASN A 565 19.50 0.46 -5.72
C ASN A 565 18.11 0.93 -5.25
N PHE A 566 17.95 2.24 -5.06
CA PHE A 566 16.73 2.82 -4.54
C PHE A 566 15.64 3.08 -5.58
N TYR A 567 15.88 2.84 -6.87
CA TYR A 567 14.96 3.26 -7.94
C TYR A 567 14.79 2.20 -9.03
N GLY A 568 13.76 2.38 -9.85
CA GLY A 568 13.42 1.51 -10.96
C GLY A 568 12.47 2.16 -11.96
N TYR A 569 12.34 1.57 -13.16
CA TYR A 569 11.35 1.99 -14.12
C TYR A 569 10.91 0.87 -15.07
N ILE A 570 9.73 1.01 -15.65
CA ILE A 570 9.21 0.22 -16.77
C ILE A 570 8.82 1.20 -17.87
N LYS A 571 9.38 1.02 -19.07
CA LYS A 571 9.12 1.86 -20.24
C LYS A 571 8.19 1.17 -21.24
N PRO A 572 7.47 1.97 -22.07
CA PRO A 572 6.80 1.44 -23.24
C PRO A 572 7.81 0.81 -24.21
N ILE A 573 7.56 -0.43 -24.67
CA ILE A 573 8.36 -1.06 -25.72
C ILE A 573 7.76 -0.64 -27.07
N THR A 574 8.39 0.33 -27.74
CA THR A 574 7.96 0.88 -29.03
C THR A 574 8.64 0.25 -30.23
N GLU A 575 9.80 -0.39 -30.04
CA GLU A 575 10.48 -1.15 -31.08
C GLU A 575 9.91 -2.57 -31.18
N PRO A 576 9.80 -3.14 -32.40
CA PRO A 576 9.43 -4.54 -32.54
C PRO A 576 10.47 -5.40 -31.81
N ILE A 577 10.01 -6.33 -30.97
CA ILE A 577 10.89 -7.28 -30.29
C ILE A 577 11.66 -8.03 -31.39
N LYS A 578 12.95 -7.71 -31.56
CA LYS A 578 13.86 -8.50 -32.41
C LYS A 578 14.05 -9.86 -31.73
N THR A 579 13.13 -10.79 -31.94
CA THR A 579 13.33 -12.17 -31.50
C THR A 579 14.47 -12.76 -32.33
N ARG A 580 15.61 -13.03 -31.68
CA ARG A 580 16.77 -13.71 -32.28
C ARG A 580 16.42 -15.06 -32.91
N LEU A 581 15.36 -15.71 -32.43
CA LEU A 581 14.72 -16.86 -33.05
C LEU A 581 13.70 -16.35 -34.08
N MET A 582 14.14 -15.93 -35.26
CA MET A 582 13.21 -15.68 -36.38
C MET A 582 12.94 -16.94 -37.21
N ASN A 583 13.85 -17.93 -37.10
CA ASN A 583 13.79 -19.15 -37.86
C ASN A 583 13.30 -20.32 -36.99
N PRO A 584 12.49 -21.23 -37.56
CA PRO A 584 12.12 -22.47 -36.90
C PRO A 584 13.34 -23.27 -36.47
N VAL A 585 13.24 -23.95 -35.33
CA VAL A 585 14.32 -24.81 -34.83
C VAL A 585 13.81 -26.24 -34.70
N PHE A 586 14.51 -27.18 -35.34
CA PHE A 586 14.29 -28.61 -35.16
C PHE A 586 15.29 -29.15 -34.15
N LEU A 587 14.81 -29.74 -33.06
CA LEU A 587 15.62 -30.50 -32.11
C LEU A 587 15.43 -31.99 -32.36
N ARG A 588 16.47 -32.67 -32.81
CA ARG A 588 16.46 -34.12 -32.98
C ARG A 588 16.64 -34.78 -31.63
N LEU A 589 15.79 -35.75 -31.35
CA LEU A 589 15.90 -36.61 -30.18
C LEU A 589 16.56 -37.93 -30.59
N ASP A 590 17.37 -38.51 -29.70
CA ASP A 590 17.83 -39.89 -29.85
C ASP A 590 16.81 -40.89 -29.32
N ASN A 591 17.15 -42.18 -29.34
CA ASN A 591 16.26 -43.26 -28.89
C ASN A 591 15.98 -43.23 -27.37
N ASN A 592 16.70 -42.40 -26.61
CA ASN A 592 16.48 -42.18 -25.17
C ASN A 592 15.79 -40.83 -24.90
N PHE A 593 15.31 -40.14 -25.95
CA PHE A 593 14.71 -38.81 -25.87
C PHE A 593 15.64 -37.70 -25.36
N GLU A 594 16.96 -37.92 -25.45
CA GLU A 594 17.94 -36.86 -25.24
C GLU A 594 18.15 -36.07 -26.54
N ILE A 595 18.54 -34.80 -26.42
CA ILE A 595 18.88 -34.00 -27.61
C ILE A 595 20.12 -34.60 -28.29
N ALA A 596 19.90 -35.14 -29.48
CA ALA A 596 20.92 -35.66 -30.38
C ALA A 596 21.59 -34.54 -31.20
N GLY A 597 20.86 -33.44 -31.43
CA GLY A 597 21.34 -32.26 -32.15
C GLY A 597 20.18 -31.36 -32.56
N SER A 598 20.47 -30.24 -33.19
CA SER A 598 19.45 -29.33 -33.75
C SER A 598 19.78 -28.89 -35.18
N SER A 599 18.82 -28.30 -35.86
CA SER A 599 18.95 -27.87 -37.26
C SER A 599 17.93 -26.80 -37.59
N PRO A 600 18.25 -25.80 -38.43
CA PRO A 600 17.27 -24.85 -38.94
C PRO A 600 16.32 -25.47 -39.98
N ASN A 601 16.72 -26.58 -40.62
CA ASN A 601 15.93 -27.31 -41.62
C ASN A 601 15.81 -28.78 -41.27
N LEU A 602 14.72 -29.42 -41.71
CA LEU A 602 14.52 -30.88 -41.58
C LEU A 602 15.52 -31.73 -42.40
N ILE A 603 16.33 -31.12 -43.26
CA ILE A 603 17.03 -31.82 -44.34
C ILE A 603 18.36 -32.43 -43.86
N GLY A 604 18.30 -33.70 -43.49
CA GLY A 604 19.44 -34.62 -43.47
C GLY A 604 18.96 -36.04 -43.78
N LYS A 605 19.60 -36.73 -44.74
CA LYS A 605 19.36 -38.17 -44.98
C LYS A 605 19.87 -38.97 -43.78
N SER A 606 19.08 -39.18 -42.73
CA SER A 606 19.45 -40.14 -41.70
C SER A 606 18.25 -40.71 -40.93
N ASN A 607 18.27 -42.04 -40.83
CA ASN A 607 17.51 -42.96 -39.97
C ASN A 607 15.99 -42.89 -39.92
N LYS A 608 15.38 -44.02 -40.30
CA LYS A 608 13.93 -44.26 -40.33
C LYS A 608 13.23 -44.12 -38.97
N ASN A 609 13.84 -43.82 -37.83
CA ASN A 609 13.14 -43.79 -36.53
C ASN A 609 13.41 -42.53 -35.67
N GLN A 610 13.77 -41.39 -36.27
CA GLN A 610 14.18 -40.20 -35.50
C GLN A 610 13.01 -39.24 -35.24
N VAL A 611 12.67 -39.02 -33.96
CA VAL A 611 11.69 -38.03 -33.48
C VAL A 611 12.37 -36.66 -33.31
N SER A 612 11.68 -35.57 -33.66
CA SER A 612 12.19 -34.20 -33.47
C SER A 612 11.15 -33.26 -32.88
N LEU A 613 11.58 -32.29 -32.06
CA LEU A 613 10.76 -31.18 -31.59
C LEU A 613 10.94 -29.97 -32.53
N LEU A 614 9.86 -29.41 -33.03
CA LEU A 614 9.83 -28.22 -33.88
C LEU A 614 9.36 -27.01 -33.08
N PHE A 615 10.22 -26.00 -32.98
CA PHE A 615 9.92 -24.71 -32.34
C PHE A 615 9.61 -23.69 -33.43
N ILE A 616 8.43 -23.10 -33.36
CA ILE A 616 7.98 -22.07 -34.28
C ILE A 616 7.75 -20.77 -33.50
N PRO A 617 8.69 -19.81 -33.59
CA PRO A 617 8.48 -18.47 -33.08
C PRO A 617 7.49 -17.72 -33.96
N VAL A 618 6.49 -17.08 -33.34
CA VAL A 618 5.50 -16.24 -34.00
C VAL A 618 5.46 -14.89 -33.31
N PHE A 619 5.81 -13.85 -34.06
CA PHE A 619 5.73 -12.46 -33.62
C PHE A 619 4.94 -11.64 -34.63
N PHE A 620 3.98 -10.86 -34.15
CA PHE A 620 3.33 -9.84 -34.97
C PHE A 620 2.77 -8.71 -34.12
N GLN A 621 2.67 -7.54 -34.75
CA GLN A 621 2.01 -6.37 -34.20
C GLN A 621 0.93 -5.91 -35.18
N ASP A 622 -0.27 -5.61 -34.66
CA ASP A 622 -1.42 -5.12 -35.42
C ASP A 622 -1.88 -3.80 -34.81
N ASN A 623 -1.51 -2.68 -35.43
CA ASN A 623 -1.82 -1.35 -34.91
C ASN A 623 -3.28 -0.93 -35.09
N GLU A 624 -3.99 -1.53 -36.05
CA GLU A 624 -5.41 -1.26 -36.29
C GLU A 624 -6.28 -1.88 -35.20
N LEU A 625 -5.91 -3.07 -34.73
CA LEU A 625 -6.63 -3.76 -33.67
C LEU A 625 -6.02 -3.52 -32.29
N GLY A 626 -4.76 -3.07 -32.23
CA GLY A 626 -4.01 -2.88 -31.00
C GLY A 626 -3.48 -4.19 -30.40
N ILE A 627 -3.02 -5.13 -31.24
CA ILE A 627 -2.53 -6.44 -30.76
C ILE A 627 -1.01 -6.49 -30.87
N GLU A 628 -0.35 -6.85 -29.78
CA GLU A 628 1.06 -7.26 -29.77
C GLU A 628 1.12 -8.72 -29.33
N TRP A 629 1.67 -9.58 -30.19
CA TRP A 629 1.73 -11.02 -29.93
C TRP A 629 3.16 -11.53 -30.10
N ASN A 630 3.64 -12.28 -29.11
CA ASN A 630 4.91 -12.97 -29.13
C ASN A 630 4.74 -14.37 -28.55
N SER A 631 4.92 -15.41 -29.36
CA SER A 631 4.77 -16.78 -28.90
C SER A 631 5.79 -17.72 -29.51
N ILE A 632 5.97 -18.86 -28.84
CA ILE A 632 6.70 -20.00 -29.34
C ILE A 632 5.76 -21.20 -29.28
N HIS A 633 5.56 -21.83 -30.43
CA HIS A 633 4.71 -23.00 -30.61
C HIS A 633 5.57 -24.23 -30.86
N ILE A 634 5.28 -25.32 -30.15
CA ILE A 634 6.12 -26.52 -30.15
C ILE A 634 5.32 -27.73 -30.63
N PHE A 635 5.91 -28.49 -31.55
CA PHE A 635 5.31 -29.67 -32.20
C PHE A 635 6.28 -30.86 -32.23
N ILE A 636 5.76 -32.09 -32.26
CA ILE A 636 6.57 -33.32 -32.46
C ILE A 636 6.47 -33.77 -33.92
N ILE A 637 7.64 -34.08 -34.51
CA ILE A 637 7.80 -34.50 -35.91
C ILE A 637 8.41 -35.90 -35.98
N ASN A 638 7.86 -36.78 -36.82
CA ASN A 638 8.42 -38.10 -37.14
C ASN A 638 8.31 -38.43 -38.64
N ARG A 639 9.40 -38.83 -39.32
CA ARG A 639 9.41 -39.30 -40.74
C ARG A 639 8.73 -38.37 -41.77
N LYS A 640 8.92 -37.04 -41.68
CA LYS A 640 8.21 -36.04 -42.54
C LYS A 640 6.67 -36.04 -42.40
N SER A 641 6.15 -36.69 -41.36
CA SER A 641 4.78 -36.57 -40.87
C SER A 641 4.79 -36.02 -39.45
N HIS A 642 3.73 -35.36 -39.00
CA HIS A 642 3.56 -35.10 -37.57
C HIS A 642 2.96 -36.32 -36.88
N GLU A 643 3.46 -36.66 -35.69
CA GLU A 643 2.82 -37.61 -34.78
C GLU A 643 2.27 -36.85 -33.57
N LYS A 644 1.33 -35.93 -33.84
CA LYS A 644 0.41 -35.27 -32.88
C LYS A 644 1.07 -34.48 -31.71
N THR A 645 0.27 -33.58 -31.15
CA THR A 645 0.64 -32.55 -30.17
C THR A 645 1.20 -33.11 -28.86
N LEU A 646 2.20 -32.43 -28.27
CA LEU A 646 2.75 -32.72 -26.93
C LEU A 646 1.65 -32.60 -25.85
N PHE A 647 1.39 -33.68 -25.11
CA PHE A 647 0.71 -33.60 -23.82
C PHE A 647 1.75 -33.35 -22.73
N ARG A 648 1.45 -32.48 -21.76
CA ARG A 648 2.18 -32.42 -20.49
C ARG A 648 1.30 -33.08 -19.44
N TYR A 649 1.75 -34.22 -18.91
CA TYR A 649 1.22 -34.76 -17.66
C TYR A 649 2.17 -34.33 -16.52
N ILE A 650 1.62 -33.73 -15.45
CA ILE A 650 2.37 -33.47 -14.21
C ILE A 650 1.87 -34.49 -13.20
N THR A 651 2.67 -35.51 -12.90
CA THR A 651 2.35 -36.42 -11.81
C THR A 651 2.59 -35.69 -10.49
N SER A 652 1.54 -35.40 -9.73
CA SER A 652 1.61 -34.63 -8.48
C SER A 652 2.15 -35.43 -7.28
N ALA A 653 2.89 -36.52 -7.50
CA ALA A 653 3.19 -37.49 -6.44
C ALA A 653 4.54 -37.28 -5.72
N ASP A 654 5.52 -36.58 -6.30
CA ASP A 654 6.82 -36.38 -5.63
C ASP A 654 7.33 -34.95 -5.82
N ARG A 655 7.23 -34.13 -4.76
CA ARG A 655 7.71 -32.73 -4.72
C ARG A 655 9.23 -32.56 -4.88
N GLU A 656 10.00 -33.65 -4.98
CA GLU A 656 11.45 -33.61 -5.17
C GLU A 656 11.91 -34.01 -6.57
N ASN A 657 11.05 -34.56 -7.43
CA ASN A 657 11.38 -34.90 -8.81
C ASN A 657 10.20 -34.60 -9.74
N ASP A 658 10.11 -33.35 -10.20
CA ASP A 658 9.21 -32.95 -11.29
C ASP A 658 9.64 -33.63 -12.60
N SER A 659 9.26 -34.89 -12.82
CA SER A 659 9.43 -35.53 -14.12
C SER A 659 8.34 -35.06 -15.08
N ILE A 660 8.72 -34.39 -16.16
CA ILE A 660 7.78 -34.03 -17.24
C ILE A 660 7.52 -35.28 -18.08
N LEU A 661 6.30 -35.82 -18.00
CA LEU A 661 5.86 -36.85 -18.94
C LEU A 661 5.29 -36.18 -20.20
N ILE A 662 5.88 -36.55 -21.33
CA ILE A 662 5.32 -36.25 -22.64
C ILE A 662 4.56 -37.49 -23.10
N LEU A 663 3.25 -37.39 -23.22
CA LEU A 663 2.41 -38.50 -23.67
C LEU A 663 1.90 -38.23 -25.07
N THR A 664 1.73 -39.29 -25.84
CA THR A 664 0.83 -39.27 -27.00
C THR A 664 -0.62 -39.35 -26.52
N ARG A 665 -1.58 -38.96 -27.36
CA ARG A 665 -3.00 -38.88 -26.97
C ARG A 665 -3.58 -40.20 -26.43
N SER A 666 -3.21 -41.33 -27.03
CA SER A 666 -3.68 -42.64 -26.55
C SER A 666 -3.17 -42.94 -25.15
N GLU A 667 -1.94 -42.53 -24.85
CA GLU A 667 -1.32 -42.77 -23.56
C GLU A 667 -1.87 -41.83 -22.48
N TYR A 668 -2.28 -40.61 -22.85
CA TYR A 668 -3.00 -39.70 -21.96
C TYR A 668 -4.44 -40.18 -21.67
N GLU A 669 -5.17 -40.63 -22.69
CA GLU A 669 -6.54 -41.17 -22.52
C GLU A 669 -6.49 -42.44 -21.62
N ASP A 670 -5.50 -43.32 -21.80
CA ASP A 670 -5.30 -44.52 -20.97
C ASP A 670 -4.89 -44.20 -19.51
N GLU A 671 -4.00 -43.22 -19.27
CA GLU A 671 -3.62 -42.79 -17.90
C GLU A 671 -4.76 -42.05 -17.19
N ALA A 672 -5.53 -41.23 -17.91
CA ALA A 672 -6.66 -40.50 -17.34
C ALA A 672 -7.81 -41.44 -16.96
N GLU A 673 -8.12 -42.46 -17.76
CA GLU A 673 -9.08 -43.51 -17.41
C GLU A 673 -8.61 -44.33 -16.19
N GLN A 674 -7.31 -44.66 -16.11
CA GLN A 674 -6.75 -45.36 -14.94
C GLN A 674 -6.86 -44.57 -13.65
N ILE A 675 -6.64 -43.26 -13.70
CA ILE A 675 -6.74 -42.40 -12.52
C ILE A 675 -8.20 -42.15 -12.13
N GLN A 676 -9.11 -42.14 -13.11
CA GLN A 676 -10.53 -42.03 -12.86
C GLN A 676 -11.11 -43.33 -12.26
N GLU A 677 -10.65 -44.51 -12.70
CA GLU A 677 -10.94 -45.79 -12.05
C GLU A 677 -10.35 -45.87 -10.63
N ASP A 678 -9.11 -45.39 -10.41
CA ASP A 678 -8.50 -45.33 -9.08
C ASP A 678 -9.17 -44.29 -8.15
N TYR A 679 -9.82 -43.26 -8.70
CA TYR A 679 -10.64 -42.29 -7.93
C TYR A 679 -12.03 -42.85 -7.61
N ASP A 680 -12.69 -43.50 -8.56
CA ASP A 680 -14.03 -44.09 -8.39
C ASP A 680 -14.00 -45.30 -7.43
N ASP A 681 -12.92 -46.08 -7.39
CA ASP A 681 -12.74 -47.20 -6.44
C ASP A 681 -12.50 -46.72 -4.98
N ASN A 682 -12.14 -45.46 -4.77
CA ASN A 682 -11.92 -44.87 -3.44
C ASN A 682 -13.12 -44.05 -2.92
N GLU A 683 -14.18 -43.85 -3.72
CA GLU A 683 -15.34 -43.02 -3.35
C GLU A 683 -16.51 -43.81 -2.70
N SER A 684 -16.32 -45.07 -2.29
CA SER A 684 -17.31 -45.78 -1.47
C SER A 684 -17.14 -45.47 0.03
N GLU A 685 -17.25 -44.19 0.42
CA GLU A 685 -17.71 -43.68 1.74
C GLU A 685 -17.25 -42.21 1.95
N ALA A 686 -18.08 -41.25 1.53
CA ALA A 686 -18.50 -40.07 2.31
C ALA A 686 -18.88 -38.88 1.40
N TYR A 687 -20.19 -38.71 1.24
CA TYR A 687 -20.80 -37.46 0.80
C TYR A 687 -20.69 -36.36 1.87
N LEU A 688 -20.52 -35.12 1.41
CA LEU A 688 -20.87 -33.82 2.04
C LEU A 688 -20.09 -33.38 3.30
N ASP A 689 -19.19 -32.40 3.14
CA ASP A 689 -19.32 -31.15 3.91
C ASP A 689 -18.62 -29.96 3.23
N PHE A 690 -19.26 -28.79 3.32
CA PHE A 690 -18.81 -27.51 2.78
C PHE A 690 -17.91 -26.79 3.80
N GLY A 691 -16.79 -26.25 3.34
CA GLY A 691 -16.08 -25.13 3.98
C GLY A 691 -14.98 -25.52 4.96
N HIS A 692 -13.74 -25.16 4.63
CA HIS A 692 -12.90 -24.25 5.41
C HIS A 692 -11.53 -24.12 4.74
N GLU A 693 -11.10 -22.87 4.57
CA GLU A 693 -9.69 -22.53 4.42
C GLU A 693 -8.96 -22.94 5.70
N ASP A 694 -8.02 -23.87 5.61
CA ASP A 694 -6.80 -23.83 6.41
C ASP A 694 -5.75 -24.81 5.89
N THR A 695 -4.51 -24.35 5.97
CA THR A 695 -3.29 -25.08 5.64
C THR A 695 -3.07 -26.22 6.63
N THR A 696 -3.20 -27.48 6.21
CA THR A 696 -2.60 -28.63 6.90
C THR A 696 -2.07 -29.65 5.91
N GLU A 697 -0.81 -30.05 6.11
CA GLU A 697 -0.15 -31.16 5.43
C GLU A 697 -0.85 -32.47 5.81
N TYR A 698 -1.48 -33.12 4.82
CA TYR A 698 -1.89 -34.52 4.93
C TYR A 698 -0.89 -35.40 4.19
N THR A 699 -0.11 -36.17 4.94
CA THR A 699 0.71 -37.29 4.43
C THR A 699 -0.15 -38.54 4.34
N LEU A 700 -0.44 -38.99 3.12
CA LEU A 700 -0.99 -40.34 2.87
C LEU A 700 0.16 -41.37 2.85
N PRO A 701 -0.02 -42.58 3.42
CA PRO A 701 1.02 -43.61 3.43
C PRO A 701 1.13 -44.28 2.06
N PHE A 702 2.33 -44.20 1.46
CA PHE A 702 2.72 -44.93 0.25
C PHE A 702 2.50 -46.44 0.42
N ASN A 703 1.76 -47.06 -0.51
CA ASN A 703 1.83 -48.50 -0.75
C ASN A 703 2.25 -48.80 -2.20
N GLN A 704 2.99 -49.90 -2.33
CA GLN A 704 3.86 -50.27 -3.46
C GLN A 704 3.14 -50.36 -4.83
N PRO A 705 3.84 -50.10 -5.96
CA PRO A 705 3.26 -50.24 -7.28
C PRO A 705 2.95 -51.71 -7.62
N PRO A 706 1.83 -52.00 -8.31
CA PRO A 706 1.45 -53.36 -8.66
C PRO A 706 2.46 -53.98 -9.64
N LYS A 707 2.87 -55.21 -9.33
CA LYS A 707 3.76 -56.01 -10.17
C LYS A 707 2.95 -56.63 -11.32
N ASN A 708 3.47 -56.44 -12.54
CA ASN A 708 3.08 -57.06 -13.80
C ASN A 708 1.91 -56.43 -14.57
N LYS A 709 2.24 -55.49 -15.45
CA LYS A 709 1.67 -55.33 -16.81
C LYS A 709 2.67 -54.49 -17.64
N ARG A 710 2.71 -54.72 -18.97
CA ARG A 710 3.68 -54.07 -19.89
C ARG A 710 3.58 -52.55 -19.75
N LYS A 711 4.72 -51.89 -19.48
CA LYS A 711 4.83 -50.44 -19.49
C LYS A 711 4.43 -49.91 -20.89
N PRO A 712 3.60 -48.86 -20.99
CA PRO A 712 3.50 -48.05 -22.21
C PRO A 712 4.90 -47.51 -22.56
N ASP A 713 5.12 -47.11 -23.82
CA ASP A 713 6.35 -46.44 -24.24
C ASP A 713 6.37 -44.99 -23.70
N VAL A 714 6.48 -44.87 -22.38
CA VAL A 714 6.47 -43.60 -21.64
C VAL A 714 7.74 -42.81 -21.95
N PHE A 715 7.59 -41.62 -22.54
CA PHE A 715 8.67 -40.67 -22.77
C PHE A 715 9.01 -39.96 -21.45
N LYS A 716 9.97 -40.49 -20.70
CA LYS A 716 10.58 -39.78 -19.57
C LYS A 716 11.73 -38.91 -20.06
N ILE A 717 11.55 -37.58 -20.03
CA ILE A 717 12.68 -36.67 -20.09
C ILE A 717 13.27 -36.63 -18.68
N ASP A 718 14.40 -37.33 -18.50
CA ASP A 718 15.14 -37.32 -17.24
C ASP A 718 15.82 -35.96 -17.03
N SER A 719 16.07 -35.64 -15.76
CA SER A 719 16.48 -34.37 -15.14
C SER A 719 17.80 -33.72 -15.65
N ASN A 720 18.38 -34.18 -16.76
CA ASN A 720 19.59 -33.62 -17.37
C ASN A 720 19.32 -32.51 -18.39
N ILE A 721 18.49 -31.52 -18.02
CA ILE A 721 18.16 -30.38 -18.89
C ILE A 721 19.39 -29.53 -19.26
N GLU A 722 20.41 -29.50 -18.40
CA GLU A 722 21.71 -28.83 -18.66
C GLU A 722 22.45 -29.40 -19.89
N ARG A 723 22.28 -30.70 -20.20
CA ARG A 723 22.97 -31.36 -21.31
C ARG A 723 22.27 -31.13 -22.66
N ILE A 724 20.95 -30.98 -22.60
CA ILE A 724 20.04 -30.61 -23.69
C ILE A 724 20.33 -29.17 -24.14
N SER A 725 20.58 -28.30 -23.18
CA SER A 725 20.81 -26.88 -23.39
C SER A 725 22.18 -26.57 -24.00
N GLU A 726 23.25 -27.25 -23.56
CA GLU A 726 24.61 -27.10 -24.12
C GLU A 726 24.67 -27.39 -25.64
N LYS A 727 23.98 -28.44 -26.10
CA LYS A 727 23.95 -28.83 -27.53
C LYS A 727 23.13 -27.88 -28.41
N LEU A 728 22.10 -27.25 -27.86
CA LEU A 728 21.27 -26.24 -28.53
C LEU A 728 22.07 -24.99 -28.91
N HIS A 729 23.03 -24.60 -28.08
CA HIS A 729 23.84 -23.41 -28.28
C HIS A 729 24.76 -23.49 -29.49
N GLY A 730 25.35 -24.65 -29.77
CA GLY A 730 26.29 -24.84 -30.87
C GLY A 730 25.70 -24.62 -32.27
N ILE A 731 24.38 -24.47 -32.38
CA ILE A 731 23.66 -24.50 -33.66
C ILE A 731 23.06 -23.14 -34.02
N VAL A 732 22.99 -22.21 -33.06
CA VAL A 732 22.48 -20.85 -33.28
C VAL A 732 23.60 -19.86 -33.67
N THR A 733 24.88 -20.26 -33.58
CA THR A 733 26.02 -19.32 -33.66
C THR A 733 26.79 -19.28 -34.98
N SER A 734 26.24 -19.72 -36.12
CA SER A 734 26.90 -19.50 -37.42
C SER A 734 26.63 -18.08 -37.96
N GLU A 735 27.64 -17.23 -37.75
CA GLU A 735 28.01 -15.97 -38.43
C GLU A 735 27.26 -14.65 -38.17
N SER A 736 28.07 -13.78 -37.55
CA SER A 736 28.36 -12.35 -37.76
C SER A 736 27.58 -11.23 -37.06
N ASP A 737 28.44 -10.42 -36.43
CA ASP A 737 28.38 -9.01 -36.06
C ASP A 737 27.52 -8.57 -34.88
N GLY A 738 28.26 -8.27 -33.80
CA GLY A 738 28.34 -6.91 -33.27
C GLY A 738 27.05 -6.31 -32.74
N GLU A 739 26.98 -6.21 -31.41
CA GLU A 739 25.99 -5.41 -30.67
C GLU A 739 24.55 -5.94 -30.70
N SER A 740 24.17 -6.63 -29.62
CA SER A 740 22.77 -6.93 -29.35
C SER A 740 22.38 -6.35 -28.00
N GLU A 741 21.55 -5.33 -28.07
CA GLU A 741 20.75 -4.79 -26.97
C GLU A 741 19.95 -5.92 -26.29
N LYS A 742 19.95 -5.90 -24.96
CA LYS A 742 19.17 -6.82 -24.14
C LYS A 742 17.76 -6.23 -23.99
N PRO A 743 16.66 -6.99 -24.22
CA PRO A 743 15.31 -6.48 -24.03
C PRO A 743 14.88 -6.63 -22.57
N TYR A 744 15.63 -6.01 -21.66
CA TYR A 744 15.24 -5.74 -20.27
C TYR A 744 16.13 -4.59 -19.78
N ASP A 745 15.84 -3.36 -20.22
CA ASP A 745 16.44 -2.18 -19.58
C ASP A 745 15.73 -1.90 -18.25
N PHE A 746 15.96 -2.79 -17.28
CA PHE A 746 16.17 -2.33 -15.92
C PHE A 746 17.65 -1.98 -15.85
N VAL A 747 17.97 -0.69 -15.72
CA VAL A 747 19.26 -0.25 -15.22
C VAL A 747 19.09 -0.13 -13.70
N PRO A 748 19.34 -1.18 -12.89
CA PRO A 748 19.73 -0.90 -11.51
C PRO A 748 20.98 -0.03 -11.61
N GLY A 749 21.20 0.88 -10.66
CA GLY A 749 22.32 1.83 -10.65
C GLY A 749 23.74 1.23 -10.63
N PHE A 750 23.99 0.07 -11.21
CA PHE A 750 25.32 -0.48 -11.42
C PHE A 750 25.98 0.12 -12.65
N LYS A 751 26.92 1.04 -12.42
CA LYS A 751 28.22 0.91 -13.08
C LYS A 751 28.84 -0.39 -12.54
N GLN A 752 28.94 -1.39 -13.40
CA GLN A 752 29.57 -2.67 -13.06
C GLN A 752 31.00 -2.42 -12.53
N ASN A 753 31.27 -2.78 -11.27
CA ASN A 753 32.61 -2.80 -10.69
C ASN A 753 33.55 -3.63 -11.59
N GLU A 754 34.81 -3.20 -11.74
CA GLU A 754 35.77 -3.89 -12.63
C GLU A 754 36.11 -5.31 -12.18
N GLU A 755 35.98 -5.64 -10.89
CA GLU A 755 36.03 -7.05 -10.43
C GLU A 755 34.84 -7.86 -10.93
N ASN A 756 33.68 -7.21 -11.15
CA ASN A 756 32.55 -7.79 -11.87
C ASN A 756 32.70 -7.69 -13.39
N LYS A 757 33.57 -6.84 -13.96
CA LYS A 757 33.99 -6.96 -15.37
C LYS A 757 34.97 -8.09 -15.59
N GLN A 758 35.78 -8.46 -14.60
CA GLN A 758 36.64 -9.64 -14.67
C GLN A 758 35.86 -10.92 -14.37
N LYS A 759 34.83 -10.86 -13.50
CA LYS A 759 33.82 -11.91 -13.41
C LYS A 759 32.88 -11.94 -14.62
N ALA A 760 32.56 -10.80 -15.27
CA ALA A 760 31.75 -10.69 -16.51
C ALA A 760 32.53 -10.89 -17.81
N SER A 761 33.86 -10.80 -17.80
CA SER A 761 34.73 -11.28 -18.89
C SER A 761 35.07 -12.76 -18.70
N ASN A 762 34.90 -13.28 -17.48
CA ASN A 762 34.85 -14.71 -17.21
C ASN A 762 33.43 -15.29 -17.31
N TYR A 763 32.44 -14.51 -17.74
CA TYR A 763 31.27 -15.06 -18.44
C TYR A 763 31.70 -15.48 -19.85
N VAL A 764 32.58 -16.48 -19.87
CA VAL A 764 32.41 -17.58 -20.79
C VAL A 764 30.94 -17.98 -20.71
N SER A 765 30.33 -18.12 -21.88
CA SER A 765 28.99 -18.64 -22.13
C SER A 765 27.87 -17.59 -22.39
N ARG A 766 27.93 -16.97 -23.58
CA ARG A 766 26.70 -16.59 -24.32
C ARG A 766 25.73 -17.79 -24.49
N THR A 767 26.21 -18.99 -24.19
CA THR A 767 25.56 -20.30 -23.97
C THR A 767 24.53 -20.26 -22.84
N ASP A 768 24.93 -19.94 -21.60
CA ASP A 768 24.15 -20.36 -20.42
C ASP A 768 22.89 -19.51 -20.20
N LYS A 769 22.86 -18.28 -20.72
CA LYS A 769 21.69 -17.40 -20.57
C LYS A 769 20.54 -17.79 -21.50
N ILE A 770 20.84 -18.16 -22.75
CA ILE A 770 19.82 -18.65 -23.71
C ILE A 770 19.35 -20.05 -23.30
N ILE A 771 20.26 -20.85 -22.78
CA ILE A 771 20.03 -22.15 -22.14
C ILE A 771 19.08 -22.03 -20.96
N GLY A 772 19.35 -21.10 -20.03
CA GLY A 772 18.49 -20.82 -18.88
C GLY A 772 17.12 -20.30 -19.29
N ASP A 773 17.01 -19.56 -20.39
CA ASP A 773 15.74 -19.09 -20.93
C ASP A 773 14.92 -20.25 -21.53
N ILE A 774 15.56 -21.19 -22.26
CA ILE A 774 14.89 -22.37 -22.84
C ILE A 774 14.49 -23.38 -21.75
N ASP A 775 15.37 -23.67 -20.78
CA ASP A 775 15.09 -24.53 -19.64
C ASP A 775 13.93 -23.96 -18.80
N ASN A 776 13.97 -22.66 -18.50
CA ASN A 776 12.83 -21.97 -17.89
C ASN A 776 11.57 -22.07 -18.77
N MET A 777 11.65 -21.92 -20.09
CA MET A 777 10.49 -22.10 -20.98
C MET A 777 9.89 -23.50 -20.91
N PHE A 778 10.71 -24.55 -20.81
CA PHE A 778 10.23 -25.94 -20.69
C PHE A 778 9.61 -26.23 -19.32
N ARG A 779 10.18 -25.72 -18.23
CA ARG A 779 9.56 -25.79 -16.89
C ARG A 779 8.22 -25.05 -16.86
N ASN A 780 8.15 -23.93 -17.59
CA ASN A 780 7.04 -23.00 -17.64
C ASN A 780 6.08 -23.19 -18.84
N LEU A 781 6.07 -24.37 -19.49
CA LEU A 781 5.36 -24.67 -20.75
C LEU A 781 3.81 -24.58 -20.76
N LEU A 782 3.21 -23.87 -19.79
CA LEU A 782 1.80 -23.45 -19.73
C LEU A 782 1.63 -22.01 -19.17
N THR A 783 2.66 -21.16 -19.24
CA THR A 783 2.69 -19.81 -18.62
C THR A 783 2.75 -18.69 -19.66
N GLY A 784 1.78 -18.68 -20.56
CA GLY A 784 1.59 -17.50 -21.39
C GLY A 784 0.82 -16.43 -20.63
N ASP A 785 1.35 -15.22 -20.49
CA ASP A 785 0.66 -14.11 -19.81
C ASP A 785 -0.06 -13.21 -20.82
N VAL A 786 -1.31 -12.87 -20.53
CA VAL A 786 -2.06 -11.84 -21.26
C VAL A 786 -1.99 -10.54 -20.49
N PHE A 787 -1.65 -9.47 -21.20
CA PHE A 787 -1.64 -8.11 -20.70
C PHE A 787 -2.67 -7.27 -21.46
N GLN A 788 -3.26 -6.31 -20.78
CA GLN A 788 -4.11 -5.28 -21.37
C GLN A 788 -3.59 -3.92 -20.94
N ASP A 789 -3.18 -3.10 -21.90
CA ASP A 789 -2.49 -1.82 -21.65
C ASP A 789 -1.24 -1.95 -20.78
N GLY A 790 -0.59 -3.11 -20.93
CA GLY A 790 0.56 -3.52 -20.14
C GLY A 790 0.23 -3.99 -18.73
N ILE A 791 -1.03 -4.23 -18.39
CA ILE A 791 -1.48 -4.75 -17.08
C ILE A 791 -1.87 -6.21 -17.20
N LYS A 792 -1.30 -7.06 -16.35
CA LYS A 792 -1.52 -8.51 -16.38
C LYS A 792 -3.00 -8.83 -16.09
N LEU A 793 -3.58 -9.65 -16.95
CA LEU A 793 -4.89 -10.26 -16.74
C LEU A 793 -4.72 -11.65 -16.14
N PRO A 794 -5.71 -12.15 -15.37
CA PRO A 794 -5.73 -13.52 -14.86
C PRO A 794 -6.10 -14.54 -15.96
N ILE A 795 -5.62 -14.33 -17.19
CA ILE A 795 -5.92 -15.14 -18.37
C ILE A 795 -4.59 -15.64 -18.94
N LYS A 796 -4.57 -16.89 -19.37
CA LYS A 796 -3.43 -17.48 -20.08
C LYS A 796 -3.52 -17.22 -21.57
N ALA A 797 -2.42 -16.85 -22.21
CA ALA A 797 -2.40 -16.58 -23.66
C ALA A 797 -2.67 -17.84 -24.48
N SER A 798 -2.34 -19.03 -23.95
CA SER A 798 -2.71 -20.32 -24.54
C SER A 798 -4.22 -20.52 -24.67
N SER A 799 -5.03 -19.82 -23.87
CA SER A 799 -6.49 -19.86 -23.98
C SER A 799 -7.01 -19.07 -25.19
N ILE A 800 -6.27 -18.07 -25.67
CA ILE A 800 -6.60 -17.30 -26.87
C ILE A 800 -6.21 -18.07 -28.14
N ALA A 801 -5.06 -18.76 -28.12
CA ALA A 801 -4.55 -19.51 -29.26
C ALA A 801 -3.92 -20.86 -28.81
N PRO A 802 -4.75 -21.91 -28.61
CA PRO A 802 -4.30 -23.22 -28.16
C PRO A 802 -3.70 -24.04 -29.32
N ILE A 803 -2.64 -23.52 -29.95
CA ILE A 803 -2.02 -24.11 -31.15
C ILE A 803 -0.70 -24.81 -30.80
N GLY A 804 -0.70 -26.13 -30.70
CA GLY A 804 0.46 -26.88 -30.18
C GLY A 804 0.78 -26.53 -28.71
N ALA A 805 1.94 -26.99 -28.21
CA ALA A 805 2.41 -26.56 -26.89
C ALA A 805 2.94 -25.12 -26.98
N THR A 806 2.28 -24.18 -26.29
CA THR A 806 2.46 -22.74 -26.51
C THR A 806 2.93 -22.02 -25.26
N HIS A 807 4.03 -21.27 -25.39
CA HIS A 807 4.37 -20.17 -24.48
C HIS A 807 4.15 -18.87 -25.23
N ALA A 808 3.21 -18.04 -24.77
CA ALA A 808 2.82 -16.82 -25.47
C ALA A 808 2.69 -15.64 -24.51
N ARG A 809 3.24 -14.49 -24.89
CA ARG A 809 2.96 -13.22 -24.25
C ARG A 809 2.18 -12.35 -25.23
N CYS A 810 1.03 -11.87 -24.79
CA CYS A 810 0.20 -10.98 -25.59
C CYS A 810 -0.09 -9.69 -24.83
N CYS A 811 -0.04 -8.55 -25.50
CA CYS A 811 -0.54 -7.29 -24.98
C CYS A 811 -1.65 -6.76 -25.88
N LEU A 812 -2.79 -6.42 -25.28
CA LEU A 812 -4.00 -5.94 -25.94
C LEU A 812 -4.21 -4.46 -25.65
N PHE A 813 -4.47 -3.69 -26.69
CA PHE A 813 -4.69 -2.24 -26.67
C PHE A 813 -5.91 -1.87 -27.51
N GLY A 814 -6.49 -0.69 -27.25
CA GLY A 814 -7.60 -0.12 -28.02
C GLY A 814 -8.76 -1.10 -28.24
N ASN A 815 -9.03 -1.43 -29.51
CA ASN A 815 -10.16 -2.27 -29.92
C ASN A 815 -10.01 -3.76 -29.57
N SER A 816 -8.80 -4.23 -29.29
CA SER A 816 -8.54 -5.62 -28.91
C SER A 816 -8.64 -5.87 -27.40
N ARG A 817 -8.91 -4.84 -26.60
CA ARG A 817 -9.12 -4.98 -25.16
C ARG A 817 -10.34 -5.85 -24.85
N PHE A 818 -10.28 -6.61 -23.78
CA PHE A 818 -11.48 -7.18 -23.18
C PHE A 818 -12.33 -6.04 -22.61
N ASP A 819 -13.64 -6.10 -22.83
CA ASP A 819 -14.56 -5.26 -22.08
C ASP A 819 -14.50 -5.65 -20.61
N LEU A 820 -14.28 -4.66 -19.75
CA LEU A 820 -14.00 -4.84 -18.31
C LEU A 820 -15.08 -5.58 -17.51
N ASN A 821 -16.24 -5.88 -18.11
CA ASN A 821 -17.25 -6.78 -17.54
C ASN A 821 -16.83 -8.25 -17.59
N VAL A 822 -15.89 -8.60 -18.46
CA VAL A 822 -15.42 -9.97 -18.69
C VAL A 822 -14.36 -10.39 -17.67
N THR A 823 -13.60 -9.43 -17.13
CA THR A 823 -12.37 -9.76 -16.39
C THR A 823 -12.44 -9.61 -14.88
N ARG A 824 -13.58 -9.23 -14.27
CA ARG A 824 -13.61 -9.00 -12.81
C ARG A 824 -14.91 -9.11 -12.01
N ASN A 825 -16.04 -9.67 -12.50
CA ASN A 825 -17.18 -10.23 -11.68
C ASN A 825 -18.60 -10.14 -12.29
N PHE A 826 -18.81 -10.17 -13.61
CA PHE A 826 -20.16 -10.45 -14.15
C PHE A 826 -20.10 -11.43 -15.33
N ILE A 827 -19.56 -12.62 -15.06
CA ILE A 827 -19.52 -13.75 -16.00
C ILE A 827 -20.90 -14.36 -16.24
N ASN A 828 -21.87 -14.09 -15.35
CA ASN A 828 -23.23 -14.59 -15.48
C ASN A 828 -24.05 -13.91 -16.60
N GLU A 829 -23.65 -12.75 -17.13
CA GLU A 829 -24.43 -12.02 -18.17
C GLU A 829 -23.69 -11.82 -19.51
N SER A 830 -22.42 -12.25 -19.66
CA SER A 830 -21.53 -11.77 -20.75
C SER A 830 -21.10 -12.80 -21.81
N HIS A 831 -21.76 -13.96 -21.92
CA HIS A 831 -21.38 -14.99 -22.91
C HIS A 831 -21.29 -14.46 -24.36
N ALA A 832 -22.19 -13.56 -24.75
CA ALA A 832 -22.17 -12.93 -26.07
C ALA A 832 -20.97 -11.99 -26.26
N LEU A 833 -20.53 -11.27 -25.21
CA LEU A 833 -19.42 -10.31 -25.30
C LEU A 833 -18.07 -11.01 -25.51
N LEU A 834 -17.83 -12.13 -24.80
CA LEU A 834 -16.65 -12.97 -25.02
C LEU A 834 -16.63 -13.57 -26.43
N GLY A 835 -17.76 -14.10 -26.91
CA GLY A 835 -17.87 -14.62 -28.27
C GLY A 835 -17.61 -13.54 -29.34
N ASN A 836 -18.15 -12.33 -29.13
CA ASN A 836 -17.92 -11.18 -30.00
C ASN A 836 -16.44 -10.75 -30.01
N TRP A 837 -15.80 -10.66 -28.85
CA TRP A 837 -14.38 -10.33 -28.74
C TRP A 837 -13.50 -11.39 -29.43
N MET A 838 -13.78 -12.66 -29.18
CA MET A 838 -13.08 -13.77 -29.83
C MET A 838 -13.25 -13.70 -31.35
N SER A 839 -14.42 -13.28 -31.85
CA SER A 839 -14.67 -13.11 -33.29
C SER A 839 -13.88 -11.92 -33.88
N ALA A 840 -13.81 -10.81 -33.16
CA ALA A 840 -13.17 -9.57 -33.62
C ALA A 840 -11.63 -9.60 -33.55
N ALA A 841 -11.07 -10.08 -32.43
CA ALA A 841 -9.63 -10.08 -32.15
C ALA A 841 -9.03 -11.49 -32.12
N GLY A 842 -9.64 -12.42 -31.38
CA GLY A 842 -9.14 -13.79 -31.20
C GLY A 842 -8.91 -14.55 -32.52
N LYS A 843 -9.91 -14.56 -33.42
CA LYS A 843 -9.80 -15.20 -34.75
C LYS A 843 -8.64 -14.64 -35.58
N LYS A 844 -8.39 -13.33 -35.49
CA LYS A 844 -7.30 -12.70 -36.25
C LYS A 844 -5.93 -13.09 -35.70
N ILE A 845 -5.81 -13.20 -34.37
CA ILE A 845 -4.61 -13.73 -33.70
C ILE A 845 -4.35 -15.17 -34.18
N GLN A 846 -5.36 -16.04 -34.06
CA GLN A 846 -5.27 -17.44 -34.46
C GLN A 846 -4.90 -17.60 -35.94
N LYS A 847 -5.53 -16.83 -36.85
CA LYS A 847 -5.21 -16.85 -38.29
C LYS A 847 -3.77 -16.46 -38.59
N LYS A 848 -3.23 -15.42 -37.93
CA LYS A 848 -1.82 -15.00 -38.13
C LYS A 848 -0.84 -16.07 -37.64
N ILE A 849 -1.13 -16.70 -36.50
CA ILE A 849 -0.34 -17.81 -35.96
C ILE A 849 -0.37 -19.00 -36.93
N LEU A 850 -1.56 -19.44 -37.33
CA LEU A 850 -1.73 -20.58 -38.26
C LEU A 850 -1.05 -20.32 -39.60
N SER A 851 -1.15 -19.12 -40.16
CA SER A 851 -0.46 -18.77 -41.40
C SER A 851 1.06 -18.96 -41.29
N LYS A 852 1.66 -18.56 -40.15
CA LYS A 852 3.10 -18.74 -39.92
C LYS A 852 3.44 -20.22 -39.73
N VAL A 853 2.68 -20.95 -38.92
CA VAL A 853 2.88 -22.37 -38.69
C VAL A 853 2.77 -23.18 -39.99
N ASN A 854 1.73 -22.96 -40.79
CA ASN A 854 1.53 -23.61 -42.08
C ASN A 854 2.70 -23.35 -43.04
N SER A 855 3.17 -22.10 -43.13
CA SER A 855 4.31 -21.75 -43.99
C SER A 855 5.58 -22.54 -43.63
N VAL A 856 5.83 -22.76 -42.33
CA VAL A 856 7.00 -23.52 -41.85
C VAL A 856 6.86 -25.00 -42.19
N PHE A 857 5.66 -25.55 -42.07
CA PHE A 857 5.38 -26.95 -42.37
C PHE A 857 5.53 -27.23 -43.87
N GLU A 858 4.99 -26.35 -44.72
CA GLU A 858 5.10 -26.43 -46.18
C GLU A 858 6.55 -26.33 -46.65
N MET A 859 7.32 -25.36 -46.13
CA MET A 859 8.75 -25.20 -46.45
C MET A 859 9.58 -26.44 -46.13
N ASN A 860 9.15 -27.26 -45.16
CA ASN A 860 9.87 -28.44 -44.71
C ASN A 860 9.27 -29.77 -45.21
N ASP A 861 8.32 -29.73 -46.16
CA ASP A 861 7.65 -30.92 -46.72
C ASP A 861 7.06 -31.82 -45.61
N ILE A 862 6.53 -31.18 -44.57
CA ILE A 862 5.90 -31.88 -43.46
C ILE A 862 4.43 -32.06 -43.78
N LYS A 863 3.97 -33.30 -43.86
CA LYS A 863 2.55 -33.59 -44.03
C LYS A 863 1.78 -33.25 -42.76
N TYR A 864 0.71 -32.47 -42.91
CA TYR A 864 -0.20 -32.10 -41.83
C TYR A 864 -1.66 -32.11 -42.30
N SER A 865 -2.57 -32.35 -41.36
CA SER A 865 -4.00 -32.08 -41.45
C SER A 865 -4.31 -30.80 -40.69
N PRO A 866 -5.28 -29.97 -41.11
CA PRO A 866 -5.70 -28.80 -40.32
C PRO A 866 -6.17 -29.14 -38.89
N ARG A 867 -6.53 -30.40 -38.63
CA ARG A 867 -6.89 -30.93 -37.31
C ARG A 867 -5.69 -31.12 -36.36
N ASP A 868 -4.46 -31.09 -36.88
CA ASP A 868 -3.25 -31.40 -36.12
C ASP A 868 -2.76 -30.24 -35.24
N PHE A 869 -3.40 -29.08 -35.33
CA PHE A 869 -3.00 -27.87 -34.62
C PHE A 869 -3.68 -27.66 -33.27
N ILE A 870 -4.76 -28.39 -32.95
CA ILE A 870 -5.65 -28.12 -31.79
C ILE A 870 -5.63 -29.32 -30.83
N MET A 871 -5.87 -29.06 -29.54
CA MET A 871 -5.77 -30.05 -28.46
C MET A 871 -6.88 -31.14 -28.46
N GLU A 872 -8.02 -30.96 -29.14
CA GLU A 872 -9.15 -31.93 -29.17
C GLU A 872 -9.59 -32.39 -30.58
N LYS A 873 -10.29 -33.55 -30.64
CA LYS A 873 -10.41 -34.50 -31.80
C LYS A 873 -11.22 -34.01 -33.01
N SER A 874 -11.59 -32.75 -33.05
CA SER A 874 -12.46 -32.19 -34.08
C SER A 874 -12.21 -30.70 -33.95
N TYR A 875 -11.61 -29.97 -34.89
CA TYR A 875 -12.21 -29.58 -36.16
C TYR A 875 -11.16 -28.77 -36.97
N PRO A 876 -11.26 -28.68 -38.30
CA PRO A 876 -10.23 -28.07 -39.17
C PRO A 876 -10.41 -26.56 -39.46
N ASP A 877 -11.42 -25.90 -38.89
CA ASP A 877 -11.82 -24.52 -39.24
C ASP A 877 -11.38 -23.52 -38.15
N PRO A 878 -10.73 -22.38 -38.49
CA PRO A 878 -10.54 -21.26 -37.56
C PRO A 878 -11.81 -20.85 -36.80
N ASP A 879 -12.98 -21.05 -37.40
CA ASP A 879 -14.27 -20.76 -36.77
C ASP A 879 -14.60 -21.69 -35.60
N ILE A 880 -13.99 -22.87 -35.50
CA ILE A 880 -14.23 -23.84 -34.42
C ILE A 880 -13.12 -23.82 -33.35
N ILE A 881 -11.88 -23.42 -33.70
CA ILE A 881 -10.84 -23.03 -32.70
C ILE A 881 -11.35 -21.87 -31.85
N HIS A 882 -12.03 -20.94 -32.49
CA HIS A 882 -12.71 -19.82 -31.85
C HIS A 882 -13.73 -20.29 -30.80
N GLU A 883 -14.57 -21.27 -31.10
CA GLU A 883 -15.55 -21.82 -30.15
C GLU A 883 -14.88 -22.48 -28.94
N TYR A 884 -13.86 -23.32 -29.17
CA TYR A 884 -13.11 -23.98 -28.09
C TYR A 884 -12.37 -22.98 -27.20
N SER A 885 -11.68 -22.00 -27.78
CA SER A 885 -11.05 -20.91 -27.03
C SER A 885 -12.06 -20.10 -26.22
N THR A 886 -13.26 -19.86 -26.76
CA THR A 886 -14.33 -19.17 -26.05
C THR A 886 -14.78 -19.98 -24.82
N ILE A 887 -14.92 -21.30 -24.95
CA ILE A 887 -15.27 -22.22 -23.84
C ILE A 887 -14.16 -22.25 -22.78
N LEU A 888 -12.89 -22.32 -23.19
CA LEU A 888 -11.77 -22.37 -22.25
C LEU A 888 -11.60 -21.05 -21.49
N LEU A 889 -11.73 -19.91 -22.18
CA LEU A 889 -11.75 -18.59 -21.55
C LEU A 889 -12.92 -18.47 -20.57
N LYS A 890 -14.10 -18.96 -20.95
CA LYS A 890 -15.27 -19.04 -20.06
C LYS A 890 -14.96 -19.84 -18.79
N SER A 891 -14.45 -21.07 -18.93
CA SER A 891 -14.15 -21.94 -17.77
C SER A 891 -13.07 -21.36 -16.85
N ILE A 892 -12.05 -20.70 -17.40
CA ILE A 892 -11.01 -20.06 -16.59
C ILE A 892 -11.59 -18.87 -15.83
N LEU A 893 -12.37 -18.03 -16.51
CA LEU A 893 -12.97 -16.86 -15.89
C LEU A 893 -13.98 -17.25 -14.82
N GLU A 894 -14.80 -18.28 -15.02
CA GLU A 894 -15.79 -18.78 -14.02
C GLU A 894 -15.17 -19.26 -12.70
N LYS A 895 -13.88 -19.65 -12.70
CA LYS A 895 -13.15 -20.10 -11.50
C LYS A 895 -12.57 -18.96 -10.67
N PHE A 896 -12.56 -17.73 -11.19
CA PHE A 896 -12.07 -16.52 -10.54
C PHE A 896 -13.23 -15.65 -10.08
#